data_AF-C6H825-F1
#
_entry.id   AF-C6H825-F1
#
_cell.length_a   1.000
_cell.length_b   1.000
_cell.length_c   1.000
_cell.angle_alpha   90.00
_cell.angle_beta   90.00
_cell.angle_gamma   90.00
#
_symmetry.space_group_name_H-M   'P 1'
#
loop_
_entity.id
_entity.type
_entity.pdbx_description
1 polymer ?
#
loop_
_entity_poly.entity_id
_entity_poly.type
_entity_poly.pdbx_seq_one_letter_code
_entity_poly.pdbx_strand_id
1 'polypeptide(L)'
;MAAQVIPELQSLNLKTEGGALPQELAPSGAPENEDGDSEDDNGDDQGADESRTIEVLAAKKKKKKKPKKKKKDTQKAQTEPPRVILSTLFPNNEYPVGELVEYKDENAYRTTNEEKRYLDRMNNDFLSEYRYAAEVHRQVRQYAQKTIKPGQTLTEIAEGIEDSVRALTGHDGLTEGDNLLGGIAFPTGVNLNHCAAHYSPNAGNKMVLQYEDVMKVDFGVHMNGRIVDSAFTIAFDPVYDNLLAAVKDATNTGIKEAGIDVRMSDIGAAIQEAMESYEVEIKGTTYPVKAIRNLNGHTIGQFEIHGGKNGKSVPIVKGGDQSKMEEGEVYAIETFGSTGRGYVRDDMETSHYAKVPDAPNVPLRLSSAKNLLNVITKNFGTLPFCRRYLDRLRQDKYLLGLNNLVANGLVDAYPPLCDIKGSYTAQFEHYISDYPPSPNIKEPSSGVSVMPSVITTSALRSRGSTTTVAGNGSSATRALPPPSNSSIEDQFFWTYTEEPHRSRRQAIIKAHPEVTKLCGTEPFTKYVVLGVVSLQVSCAYLLQNTPVLSWRFLLTGYVIGATANQNLFLAIHEISHNLAFKSPFANRLLAIFANLPIGIPYSAAFRPYHLTHHKSLGVASLDTDLPTALEAFFLDSVFGKAFFCTFQILFYALRPMFIYSPPFTSIHLLNIIVQFIFDFCLYKFCNSSPQSIYYLILSSFLAGSLHPCAGHFIAEHYFFSKTGAGTESIEELRRQKSDNQETEKPAGDASSPLANLTPPETYSYYGPLNLLTYNVGLHNEHHDFPAVPWTRLYALHNIAKEFYEPLPSHRSWVWVIYTFILDSNVGLWCRVKRAEGGRIVGGGGGGATTASDGGGWKESEIQN
;
A
#
# COMPACT_ATOMS: atom_id res chain seq x y z
N MET A 1 -24.68 5.88 47.29
CA MET A 1 -24.44 6.83 48.40
C MET A 1 -23.32 7.79 48.00
N ALA A 2 -23.13 8.89 48.73
CA ALA A 2 -22.11 9.93 48.46
C ALA A 2 -20.66 9.41 48.72
N ALA A 3 -19.56 10.14 48.44
CA ALA A 3 -19.37 11.58 48.22
C ALA A 3 -18.18 11.89 47.25
N GLN A 4 -18.13 13.07 46.61
CA GLN A 4 -17.26 14.25 46.86
C GLN A 4 -15.72 13.99 46.83
N VAL A 5 -14.79 14.70 46.17
CA VAL A 5 -14.64 16.01 45.44
C VAL A 5 -13.63 16.98 46.11
N ILE A 6 -12.32 16.85 45.74
CA ILE A 6 -11.18 17.85 45.75
C ILE A 6 -10.87 18.61 47.10
N PRO A 7 -9.81 19.47 47.26
CA PRO A 7 -8.56 19.74 46.49
C PRO A 7 -7.21 19.90 47.29
N GLU A 8 -6.11 19.99 46.52
CA GLU A 8 -4.89 20.85 46.66
C GLU A 8 -3.76 20.73 47.74
N LEU A 9 -2.55 20.52 47.20
CA LEU A 9 -1.26 21.27 47.32
C LEU A 9 -0.42 21.43 48.63
N GLN A 10 0.90 21.33 48.38
CA GLN A 10 2.07 21.93 49.09
C GLN A 10 2.39 21.54 50.55
N SER A 11 3.53 20.85 50.76
CA SER A 11 4.79 21.53 51.14
C SER A 11 5.97 20.54 51.35
N LEU A 12 7.14 21.10 51.72
CA LEU A 12 8.35 20.46 52.28
C LEU A 12 9.33 19.71 51.35
N ASN A 13 10.47 20.38 51.10
CA ASN A 13 11.77 19.76 50.83
C ASN A 13 12.26 18.95 52.05
N LEU A 14 13.11 17.94 51.82
CA LEU A 14 14.47 17.92 52.40
C LEU A 14 15.39 16.87 51.74
N LYS A 15 16.68 16.94 52.09
CA LYS A 15 17.79 16.08 51.62
C LYS A 15 18.01 14.93 52.61
N THR A 16 18.51 13.78 52.13
CA THR A 16 19.86 13.21 52.40
C THR A 16 19.99 11.86 51.66
N GLU A 17 21.02 11.68 50.83
CA GLU A 17 22.21 10.82 51.07
C GLU A 17 21.99 9.32 50.86
N GLY A 18 23.07 8.59 50.59
CA GLY A 18 23.01 7.17 50.28
C GLY A 18 24.35 6.45 50.51
N GLY A 19 24.23 5.16 50.80
CA GLY A 19 25.32 4.22 51.05
C GLY A 19 24.74 2.89 51.56
N ALA A 20 25.43 1.76 51.49
CA ALA A 20 26.70 1.46 50.83
C ALA A 20 26.84 -0.10 50.74
N LEU A 21 28.06 -0.58 50.47
CA LEU A 21 28.55 -1.96 50.63
C LEU A 21 28.15 -2.99 49.55
N PRO A 22 28.97 -4.04 49.29
CA PRO A 22 30.43 -4.12 49.45
C PRO A 22 31.17 -4.64 48.19
N GLN A 23 32.51 -4.76 48.30
CA GLN A 23 33.44 -5.23 47.26
C GLN A 23 33.86 -6.71 47.47
N GLU A 24 34.67 -7.20 46.52
CA GLU A 24 35.74 -8.25 46.57
C GLU A 24 35.53 -9.43 45.60
N LEU A 25 36.54 -10.05 44.97
CA LEU A 25 37.88 -9.61 44.53
C LEU A 25 38.35 -10.53 43.34
N ALA A 26 39.56 -10.32 42.79
CA ALA A 26 40.13 -11.01 41.59
C ALA A 26 40.90 -12.32 41.97
N PRO A 27 41.73 -13.04 41.12
CA PRO A 27 42.24 -12.73 39.76
C PRO A 27 42.48 -13.91 38.75
N SER A 28 43.13 -13.59 37.60
CA SER A 28 43.91 -14.47 36.68
C SER A 28 43.17 -15.54 35.84
N GLY A 29 43.66 -15.98 34.65
CA GLY A 29 44.89 -15.63 33.91
C GLY A 29 44.83 -16.10 32.43
N ALA A 30 45.86 -15.81 31.62
CA ALA A 30 45.98 -16.20 30.19
C ALA A 30 46.55 -17.63 30.00
N PRO A 31 46.64 -18.19 28.77
CA PRO A 31 47.70 -17.82 27.80
C PRO A 31 47.19 -17.72 26.31
N GLU A 32 47.81 -16.89 25.45
CA GLU A 32 48.74 -17.25 24.32
C GLU A 32 48.10 -17.79 23.02
N ASN A 33 48.67 -17.63 21.82
CA ASN A 33 49.46 -16.53 21.19
C ASN A 33 49.67 -16.88 19.68
N GLU A 34 50.47 -16.07 18.97
CA GLU A 34 51.09 -16.32 17.65
C GLU A 34 50.18 -16.26 16.40
N ASP A 35 50.70 -15.92 15.21
CA ASP A 35 51.51 -14.76 14.77
C ASP A 35 51.65 -14.83 13.23
N GLY A 36 52.19 -13.79 12.58
CA GLY A 36 52.59 -13.83 11.16
C GLY A 36 52.00 -12.71 10.29
N ASP A 37 52.77 -11.62 10.19
CA ASP A 37 53.37 -11.05 8.97
C ASP A 37 52.55 -10.94 7.65
N SER A 38 52.49 -9.80 6.95
CA SER A 38 53.57 -8.93 6.41
C SER A 38 54.32 -9.61 5.23
N GLU A 39 54.76 -8.93 4.16
CA GLU A 39 54.96 -7.49 3.85
C GLU A 39 54.46 -7.15 2.41
N ASP A 40 54.11 -5.88 2.16
CA ASP A 40 54.54 -4.94 1.07
C ASP A 40 54.76 -5.42 -0.42
N ASP A 41 55.05 -4.61 -1.45
CA ASP A 41 55.48 -3.19 -1.53
C ASP A 41 55.23 -2.53 -2.93
N ASN A 42 55.34 -1.18 -2.98
CA ASN A 42 55.54 -0.27 -4.15
C ASN A 42 54.48 -0.19 -5.28
N GLY A 43 54.34 0.92 -6.04
CA GLY A 43 55.05 2.22 -6.06
C GLY A 43 55.30 2.70 -7.51
N ASP A 44 55.54 3.97 -7.85
CA ASP A 44 55.27 5.26 -7.18
C ASP A 44 54.66 6.28 -8.21
N ASP A 45 55.07 7.51 -8.58
CA ASP A 45 56.15 8.48 -8.27
C ASP A 45 55.67 9.91 -8.70
N GLN A 46 56.37 10.98 -8.28
CA GLN A 46 56.40 12.37 -8.79
C GLN A 46 55.24 13.37 -8.51
N GLY A 47 55.50 14.27 -7.54
CA GLY A 47 56.04 15.58 -7.99
C GLY A 47 55.65 16.87 -7.22
N ALA A 48 56.57 17.36 -6.37
CA ALA A 48 56.84 18.79 -6.05
C ALA A 48 55.74 19.67 -5.38
N ASP A 49 56.03 20.66 -4.51
CA ASP A 49 57.22 21.02 -3.70
C ASP A 49 56.80 22.05 -2.61
N GLU A 50 57.77 22.53 -1.83
CA GLU A 50 57.82 23.67 -0.89
C GLU A 50 57.49 23.44 0.59
N SER A 51 58.29 24.11 1.42
CA SER A 51 58.46 23.90 2.85
C SER A 51 58.40 25.22 3.62
N ARG A 52 57.88 25.20 4.86
CA ARG A 52 58.40 25.96 6.02
C ARG A 52 57.65 25.65 7.33
N THR A 53 58.29 24.87 8.21
CA THR A 53 58.15 25.00 9.68
C THR A 53 58.90 26.27 10.14
N ILE A 54 58.66 26.87 11.32
CA ILE A 54 58.86 26.42 12.72
C ILE A 54 57.94 27.33 13.59
N GLU A 55 57.11 26.84 14.53
CA GLU A 55 57.43 26.53 15.96
C GLU A 55 57.92 27.77 16.79
N VAL A 56 57.73 27.93 18.11
CA VAL A 56 57.14 27.15 19.22
C VAL A 56 56.45 28.15 20.19
N LEU A 57 55.48 27.72 21.02
CA LEU A 57 55.57 27.82 22.50
C LEU A 57 54.31 27.28 23.19
N ALA A 58 54.49 26.46 24.23
CA ALA A 58 53.41 25.77 24.94
C ALA A 58 53.34 26.16 26.43
N ALA A 59 52.12 26.34 26.97
CA ALA A 59 51.89 26.50 28.40
C ALA A 59 50.63 25.72 28.86
N LYS A 60 50.83 24.71 29.71
CA LYS A 60 49.74 23.84 30.22
C LYS A 60 48.86 24.57 31.24
N LYS A 61 47.52 24.48 31.11
CA LYS A 61 46.60 24.62 32.27
C LYS A 61 45.39 23.67 32.15
N LYS A 62 45.14 22.92 33.21
CA LYS A 62 44.14 21.84 33.29
C LYS A 62 42.70 22.35 33.08
N LYS A 63 41.90 21.69 32.25
CA LYS A 63 40.42 21.77 32.28
C LYS A 63 39.77 20.38 32.31
N LYS A 64 38.65 20.29 33.02
CA LYS A 64 37.96 19.05 33.44
C LYS A 64 37.50 18.20 32.24
N LYS A 65 37.61 16.86 32.35
CA LYS A 65 36.84 15.94 31.49
C LYS A 65 35.35 16.27 31.64
N LYS A 66 34.69 16.69 30.56
CA LYS A 66 33.22 16.65 30.46
C LYS A 66 32.79 15.22 30.11
N PRO A 67 31.60 14.75 30.54
CA PRO A 67 31.11 13.43 30.15
C PRO A 67 30.94 13.36 28.62
N LYS A 68 31.19 12.18 28.03
CA LYS A 68 30.76 11.90 26.66
C LYS A 68 29.24 12.07 26.63
N LYS A 69 28.73 13.09 25.93
CA LYS A 69 27.33 13.09 25.50
C LYS A 69 27.08 11.77 24.76
N LYS A 70 25.93 11.12 24.97
CA LYS A 70 25.40 10.20 23.95
C LYS A 70 25.44 10.97 22.62
N LYS A 71 25.95 10.37 21.53
CA LYS A 71 25.65 10.91 20.20
C LYS A 71 24.13 10.97 20.12
N LYS A 72 23.58 12.19 20.05
CA LYS A 72 22.20 12.35 19.58
C LYS A 72 22.26 11.87 18.13
N ASP A 73 21.36 10.99 17.73
CA ASP A 73 21.35 10.52 16.35
C ASP A 73 21.11 11.74 15.46
N THR A 74 22.09 12.08 14.64
CA THR A 74 21.97 13.20 13.70
C THR A 74 21.15 12.68 12.55
N GLN A 75 19.84 13.02 12.56
CA GLN A 75 19.01 12.93 11.37
C GLN A 75 19.82 13.47 10.18
N LYS A 76 19.95 12.66 9.13
CA LYS A 76 20.51 13.13 7.87
C LYS A 76 19.68 14.34 7.44
N ALA A 77 20.34 15.44 7.12
CA ALA A 77 19.68 16.61 6.57
C ALA A 77 19.60 16.47 5.05
N GLN A 78 18.58 17.08 4.44
CA GLN A 78 18.56 17.31 3.00
C GLN A 78 19.73 18.24 2.60
N THR A 79 20.30 18.04 1.42
CA THR A 79 21.35 18.89 0.87
C THR A 79 20.77 20.13 0.18
N GLU A 80 21.63 21.07 -0.21
CA GLU A 80 21.27 22.17 -1.10
C GLU A 80 22.26 22.21 -2.29
N PRO A 81 21.83 21.90 -3.53
CA PRO A 81 20.48 21.48 -3.93
C PRO A 81 20.05 20.14 -3.29
N PRO A 82 18.74 19.88 -3.16
CA PRO A 82 18.22 18.65 -2.56
C PRO A 82 18.55 17.45 -3.44
N ARG A 83 19.32 16.50 -2.91
CA ARG A 83 19.84 15.32 -3.63
C ARG A 83 19.85 14.04 -2.78
N VAL A 84 19.36 14.11 -1.54
CA VAL A 84 19.23 12.94 -0.65
C VAL A 84 17.85 12.32 -0.86
N ILE A 85 17.82 11.05 -1.29
CA ILE A 85 16.59 10.27 -1.51
C ILE A 85 15.74 10.29 -0.24
N LEU A 86 14.46 10.64 -0.37
CA LEU A 86 13.59 10.96 0.75
C LEU A 86 13.39 9.78 1.72
N SER A 87 13.28 8.54 1.22
CA SER A 87 13.23 7.33 2.06
C SER A 87 14.41 7.22 3.03
N THR A 88 15.59 7.74 2.68
CA THR A 88 16.78 7.73 3.56
C THR A 88 16.76 8.82 4.64
N LEU A 89 15.90 9.84 4.48
CA LEU A 89 15.57 10.85 5.50
C LEU A 89 14.46 10.37 6.44
N PHE A 90 13.53 9.54 5.92
CA PHE A 90 12.38 8.98 6.64
C PHE A 90 12.42 7.42 6.69
N PRO A 91 13.43 6.81 7.34
CA PRO A 91 13.67 5.34 7.33
C PRO A 91 12.68 4.52 8.19
N ASN A 92 11.45 5.02 8.36
CA ASN A 92 10.29 4.30 8.92
C ASN A 92 9.15 4.20 7.89
N ASN A 93 9.30 4.75 6.68
CA ASN A 93 8.21 5.00 5.71
C ASN A 93 7.07 5.90 6.25
N GLU A 94 7.33 6.68 7.32
CA GLU A 94 6.39 7.62 7.93
C GLU A 94 6.68 9.06 7.43
N TYR A 95 6.11 9.42 6.28
CA TYR A 95 6.24 10.76 5.69
C TYR A 95 5.26 11.77 6.32
N PRO A 96 5.58 13.08 6.37
CA PRO A 96 4.72 14.06 7.05
C PRO A 96 3.35 14.18 6.40
N VAL A 97 2.31 14.06 7.24
CA VAL A 97 0.91 14.31 6.89
C VAL A 97 0.72 15.80 6.57
N GLY A 98 -0.27 16.13 5.73
CA GLY A 98 -0.68 17.51 5.52
C GLY A 98 -1.36 18.14 6.74
N GLU A 99 -1.78 19.39 6.59
CA GLU A 99 -2.84 19.99 7.39
C GLU A 99 -4.12 19.15 7.25
N LEU A 100 -4.90 19.01 8.33
CA LEU A 100 -6.10 18.18 8.36
C LEU A 100 -7.32 19.04 8.65
N VAL A 101 -8.18 19.26 7.64
CA VAL A 101 -9.37 20.12 7.75
C VAL A 101 -10.62 19.29 7.95
N GLU A 102 -11.34 19.48 9.05
CA GLU A 102 -12.60 18.76 9.32
C GLU A 102 -13.70 19.12 8.31
N TYR A 103 -14.46 18.12 7.84
CA TYR A 103 -15.61 18.35 6.98
C TYR A 103 -16.68 19.19 7.68
N LYS A 104 -17.19 20.19 6.96
CA LYS A 104 -18.27 21.05 7.42
C LYS A 104 -19.62 20.31 7.53
N ASP A 105 -20.57 21.02 8.10
CA ASP A 105 -22.01 20.78 7.97
C ASP A 105 -22.45 19.36 8.29
N GLU A 106 -23.29 18.76 7.46
CA GLU A 106 -23.96 17.49 7.78
C GLU A 106 -23.03 16.28 7.58
N ASN A 107 -21.76 16.53 7.22
CA ASN A 107 -20.69 15.53 7.15
C ASN A 107 -19.81 15.44 8.41
N ALA A 108 -19.95 16.34 9.38
CA ALA A 108 -19.12 16.35 10.60
C ALA A 108 -19.20 15.04 11.42
N TYR A 109 -20.28 14.26 11.29
CA TYR A 109 -20.40 12.94 11.93
C TYR A 109 -19.29 11.95 11.49
N ARG A 110 -18.71 12.14 10.30
CA ARG A 110 -17.67 11.27 9.72
C ARG A 110 -16.41 11.21 10.59
N THR A 111 -16.07 12.27 11.31
CA THR A 111 -14.91 12.29 12.24
C THR A 111 -15.19 11.55 13.55
N THR A 112 -16.46 11.48 13.97
CA THR A 112 -16.89 10.89 15.25
C THR A 112 -17.17 9.39 15.18
N ASN A 113 -17.50 8.83 14.01
CA ASN A 113 -17.90 7.42 13.89
C ASN A 113 -16.69 6.46 13.89
N GLU A 114 -16.64 5.55 14.88
CA GLU A 114 -15.59 4.52 15.01
C GLU A 114 -15.55 3.54 13.81
N GLU A 115 -16.68 3.32 13.15
CA GLU A 115 -16.82 2.46 11.95
C GLU A 115 -16.16 3.08 10.71
N LYS A 116 -16.31 4.40 10.48
CA LYS A 116 -15.53 5.09 9.44
C LYS A 116 -14.04 5.08 9.80
N ARG A 117 -13.71 5.52 11.03
CA ARG A 117 -12.33 5.44 11.57
C ARG A 117 -11.71 4.03 11.53
N TYR A 118 -12.49 2.97 11.35
CA TYR A 118 -12.01 1.61 11.13
C TYR A 118 -11.68 1.32 9.66
N LEU A 119 -12.59 1.64 8.72
CA LEU A 119 -12.32 1.57 7.28
C LEU A 119 -11.11 2.43 6.90
N ASP A 120 -11.02 3.62 7.50
CA ASP A 120 -9.91 4.56 7.43
C ASP A 120 -8.55 3.92 7.76
N ARG A 121 -8.51 3.04 8.77
CA ARG A 121 -7.28 2.36 9.20
C ARG A 121 -6.80 1.34 8.16
N MET A 122 -7.72 0.63 7.49
CA MET A 122 -7.40 -0.46 6.57
C MET A 122 -6.77 0.00 5.24
N ASN A 123 -6.91 1.27 4.85
CA ASN A 123 -6.53 1.78 3.54
C ASN A 123 -5.17 2.54 3.50
N ASN A 124 -4.35 2.49 4.55
CA ASN A 124 -3.24 3.44 4.73
C ASN A 124 -2.07 3.35 3.72
N ASP A 125 -1.82 2.20 3.09
CA ASP A 125 -0.59 1.95 2.31
C ASP A 125 -0.37 3.00 1.19
N PHE A 126 -1.40 3.32 0.39
CA PHE A 126 -1.26 4.28 -0.73
C PHE A 126 -1.25 5.75 -0.27
N LEU A 127 -1.71 6.04 0.96
CA LEU A 127 -1.57 7.38 1.54
C LEU A 127 -0.12 7.66 1.91
N SER A 128 0.72 6.63 2.10
CA SER A 128 2.17 6.82 2.22
C SER A 128 2.80 7.19 0.87
N GLU A 129 2.35 6.58 -0.24
CA GLU A 129 2.77 6.93 -1.61
C GLU A 129 2.48 8.43 -1.92
N TYR A 130 1.27 8.93 -1.60
CA TYR A 130 0.96 10.36 -1.71
C TYR A 130 1.79 11.25 -0.76
N ARG A 131 1.95 10.87 0.52
CA ARG A 131 2.74 11.68 1.48
C ARG A 131 4.23 11.73 1.13
N TYR A 132 4.78 10.68 0.50
CA TYR A 132 6.11 10.68 -0.09
C TYR A 132 6.21 11.76 -1.17
N ALA A 133 5.36 11.67 -2.20
CA ALA A 133 5.35 12.61 -3.33
C ALA A 133 5.13 14.06 -2.85
N ALA A 134 4.25 14.28 -1.87
CA ALA A 134 4.01 15.57 -1.26
C ALA A 134 5.23 16.12 -0.51
N GLU A 135 5.97 15.29 0.22
CA GLU A 135 7.18 15.74 0.92
C GLU A 135 8.34 16.03 -0.04
N VAL A 136 8.50 15.25 -1.12
CA VAL A 136 9.41 15.60 -2.22
C VAL A 136 9.01 16.94 -2.82
N HIS A 137 7.73 17.12 -3.17
CA HIS A 137 7.23 18.37 -3.73
C HIS A 137 7.48 19.56 -2.77
N ARG A 138 7.27 19.40 -1.45
CA ARG A 138 7.58 20.43 -0.45
C ARG A 138 9.05 20.83 -0.45
N GLN A 139 9.97 19.85 -0.43
CA GLN A 139 11.42 20.13 -0.41
C GLN A 139 11.91 20.76 -1.72
N VAL A 140 11.45 20.26 -2.87
CA VAL A 140 11.80 20.82 -4.19
C VAL A 140 11.21 22.21 -4.39
N ARG A 141 9.96 22.46 -3.96
CA ARG A 141 9.35 23.80 -3.98
C ARG A 141 10.10 24.81 -3.11
N GLN A 142 10.50 24.42 -1.89
CA GLN A 142 11.28 25.28 -1.00
C GLN A 142 12.65 25.63 -1.61
N TYR A 143 13.32 24.65 -2.23
CA TYR A 143 14.54 24.89 -3.00
C TYR A 143 14.29 25.86 -4.17
N ALA A 144 13.27 25.61 -4.99
CA ALA A 144 12.92 26.43 -6.15
C ALA A 144 12.60 27.89 -5.76
N GLN A 145 11.75 28.10 -4.75
CA GLN A 145 11.43 29.44 -4.22
C GLN A 145 12.68 30.19 -3.73
N LYS A 146 13.65 29.46 -3.16
CA LYS A 146 14.92 30.03 -2.69
C LYS A 146 15.87 30.35 -3.85
N THR A 147 16.02 29.47 -4.84
CA THR A 147 17.06 29.60 -5.89
C THR A 147 16.62 30.34 -7.15
N ILE A 148 15.33 30.30 -7.52
CA ILE A 148 14.84 30.96 -8.75
C ILE A 148 14.99 32.48 -8.65
N LYS A 149 15.73 33.10 -9.59
CA LYS A 149 15.99 34.54 -9.67
C LYS A 149 16.01 35.03 -11.13
N PRO A 150 15.79 36.33 -11.38
CA PRO A 150 15.96 36.91 -12.71
C PRO A 150 17.38 36.69 -13.25
N GLY A 151 17.49 36.51 -14.57
CA GLY A 151 18.75 36.22 -15.25
C GLY A 151 19.01 34.74 -15.52
N GLN A 152 18.28 33.82 -14.88
CA GLN A 152 18.29 32.39 -15.23
C GLN A 152 17.44 32.10 -16.47
N THR A 153 17.84 31.13 -17.29
CA THR A 153 16.99 30.58 -18.34
C THR A 153 15.85 29.73 -17.76
N LEU A 154 14.74 29.67 -18.47
CA LEU A 154 13.62 28.78 -18.08
C LEU A 154 14.03 27.29 -18.13
N THR A 155 15.02 26.93 -18.94
CA THR A 155 15.57 25.57 -19.03
C THR A 155 16.31 25.19 -17.75
N GLU A 156 17.22 26.04 -17.25
CA GLU A 156 17.95 25.82 -15.99
C GLU A 156 17.00 25.72 -14.78
N ILE A 157 15.91 26.48 -14.79
CA ILE A 157 14.86 26.44 -13.75
C ILE A 157 14.11 25.10 -13.80
N ALA A 158 13.62 24.69 -14.98
CA ALA A 158 12.88 23.45 -15.13
C ALA A 158 13.76 22.21 -14.82
N GLU A 159 14.95 22.12 -15.39
CA GLU A 159 15.87 21.00 -15.16
C GLU A 159 16.36 20.96 -13.69
N GLY A 160 16.58 22.12 -13.08
CA GLY A 160 16.92 22.24 -11.65
C GLY A 160 15.82 21.73 -10.71
N ILE A 161 14.54 21.91 -11.06
CA ILE A 161 13.39 21.32 -10.35
C ILE A 161 13.32 19.81 -10.60
N GLU A 162 13.37 19.39 -11.86
CA GLU A 162 13.16 17.99 -12.23
C GLU A 162 14.24 17.05 -11.69
N ASP A 163 15.52 17.42 -11.79
CA ASP A 163 16.62 16.63 -11.22
C ASP A 163 16.58 16.61 -9.69
N SER A 164 15.95 17.61 -9.07
CA SER A 164 15.67 17.61 -7.64
C SER A 164 14.55 16.63 -7.27
N VAL A 165 13.51 16.48 -8.09
CA VAL A 165 12.48 15.43 -7.90
C VAL A 165 13.10 14.05 -8.10
N ARG A 166 13.76 13.81 -9.24
CA ARG A 166 14.40 12.52 -9.59
C ARG A 166 15.35 12.03 -8.48
N ALA A 167 16.18 12.92 -7.95
CA ALA A 167 17.10 12.58 -6.86
C ALA A 167 16.43 12.34 -5.50
N LEU A 168 15.22 12.85 -5.26
CA LEU A 168 14.46 12.66 -4.01
C LEU A 168 13.50 11.47 -4.06
N THR A 169 12.95 11.14 -5.23
CA THR A 169 12.24 9.86 -5.46
C THR A 169 13.21 8.69 -5.54
N GLY A 170 14.44 8.91 -6.01
CA GLY A 170 15.41 7.85 -6.30
C GLY A 170 15.19 7.19 -7.66
N HIS A 171 14.29 7.74 -8.47
CA HIS A 171 13.95 7.28 -9.82
C HIS A 171 14.45 8.30 -10.83
N ASP A 172 15.38 7.88 -11.69
CA ASP A 172 16.02 8.76 -12.67
C ASP A 172 15.26 8.85 -14.00
N GLY A 173 14.32 7.93 -14.28
CA GLY A 173 13.55 7.89 -15.52
C GLY A 173 14.40 7.73 -16.78
N LEU A 174 15.59 7.12 -16.69
CA LEU A 174 16.42 6.70 -17.82
C LEU A 174 16.31 5.20 -18.11
N THR A 175 16.06 4.40 -17.08
CA THR A 175 15.79 2.96 -17.23
C THR A 175 14.34 2.75 -17.65
N GLU A 176 14.11 1.82 -18.57
CA GLU A 176 12.77 1.51 -19.07
C GLU A 176 11.83 1.09 -17.91
N GLY A 177 10.70 1.77 -17.78
CA GLY A 177 9.73 1.55 -16.70
C GLY A 177 10.01 2.27 -15.37
N ASP A 178 11.18 2.89 -15.18
CA ASP A 178 11.56 3.49 -13.89
C ASP A 178 10.64 4.67 -13.48
N ASN A 179 10.31 5.57 -14.42
CA ASN A 179 9.36 6.67 -14.18
C ASN A 179 7.89 6.18 -14.04
N LEU A 180 7.61 4.87 -14.03
CA LEU A 180 6.31 4.34 -13.60
C LEU A 180 6.33 4.00 -12.09
N LEU A 181 7.49 3.66 -11.53
CA LEU A 181 7.68 3.39 -10.11
C LEU A 181 7.62 4.68 -9.27
N GLY A 182 8.20 5.77 -9.79
CA GLY A 182 8.10 7.10 -9.19
C GLY A 182 8.88 8.13 -10.00
N GLY A 183 8.78 9.41 -9.63
CA GLY A 183 9.47 10.50 -10.30
C GLY A 183 8.56 11.68 -10.63
N ILE A 184 8.78 12.27 -11.80
CA ILE A 184 7.97 13.38 -12.33
C ILE A 184 6.66 12.82 -12.89
N ALA A 185 5.53 13.35 -12.44
CA ALA A 185 4.21 12.94 -12.89
C ALA A 185 3.78 13.66 -14.18
N PHE A 186 4.19 14.91 -14.34
CA PHE A 186 4.00 15.70 -15.56
C PHE A 186 5.07 16.80 -15.66
N PRO A 187 5.38 17.34 -16.85
CA PRO A 187 6.51 18.23 -17.06
C PRO A 187 6.43 19.54 -16.27
N THR A 188 7.58 20.05 -15.83
CA THR A 188 7.63 21.31 -15.08
C THR A 188 7.20 22.51 -15.93
N GLY A 189 6.04 23.06 -15.61
CA GLY A 189 5.52 24.32 -16.10
C GLY A 189 6.28 25.52 -15.49
N VAL A 190 6.63 26.46 -16.35
CA VAL A 190 7.36 27.71 -16.03
C VAL A 190 6.70 28.87 -16.79
N ASN A 191 5.41 29.05 -16.55
CA ASN A 191 4.49 29.81 -17.40
C ASN A 191 4.64 31.33 -17.13
N LEU A 192 5.03 32.13 -18.12
CA LEU A 192 5.31 33.58 -17.94
C LEU A 192 4.13 34.50 -18.32
N ASN A 193 3.83 35.44 -17.43
CA ASN A 193 2.93 36.58 -17.65
C ASN A 193 1.54 36.13 -18.12
N HIS A 194 1.12 36.52 -19.33
CA HIS A 194 -0.15 36.10 -19.96
C HIS A 194 -0.31 34.58 -20.16
N CYS A 195 0.79 33.82 -20.23
CA CYS A 195 0.73 32.36 -20.26
C CYS A 195 0.40 31.84 -18.86
N ALA A 196 -0.73 31.14 -18.72
CA ALA A 196 -1.21 30.58 -17.46
C ALA A 196 -0.61 29.21 -17.17
N ALA A 197 -0.74 28.26 -18.11
CA ALA A 197 -0.43 26.84 -17.94
C ALA A 197 0.21 26.20 -19.20
N HIS A 198 0.72 24.98 -19.06
CA HIS A 198 1.27 24.11 -20.12
C HIS A 198 2.48 24.63 -20.92
N TYR A 199 3.19 25.66 -20.45
CA TYR A 199 4.50 26.06 -20.98
C TYR A 199 5.66 25.45 -20.21
N SER A 200 6.41 24.57 -20.88
CA SER A 200 7.75 24.13 -20.48
C SER A 200 8.71 24.33 -21.67
N PRO A 201 10.00 24.70 -21.48
CA PRO A 201 10.91 24.92 -22.60
C PRO A 201 11.20 23.64 -23.40
N ASN A 202 11.21 23.77 -24.73
CA ASN A 202 11.77 22.78 -25.64
C ASN A 202 13.29 22.99 -25.81
N ALA A 203 14.00 21.99 -26.33
CA ALA A 203 15.44 22.07 -26.59
C ALA A 203 15.82 23.29 -27.45
N GLY A 204 16.86 24.02 -27.04
CA GLY A 204 17.32 25.24 -27.71
C GLY A 204 16.55 26.52 -27.36
N ASN A 205 15.59 26.47 -26.42
CA ASN A 205 14.95 27.67 -25.87
C ASN A 205 15.98 28.63 -25.23
N LYS A 206 15.73 29.94 -25.33
CA LYS A 206 16.60 31.00 -24.82
C LYS A 206 15.86 32.05 -23.99
N MET A 207 14.66 31.74 -23.49
CA MET A 207 13.94 32.68 -22.64
C MET A 207 14.57 32.71 -21.26
N VAL A 208 14.78 33.93 -20.76
CA VAL A 208 15.42 34.25 -19.49
C VAL A 208 14.38 34.95 -18.62
N LEU A 209 14.25 34.52 -17.38
CA LEU A 209 13.35 35.11 -16.40
C LEU A 209 13.77 36.56 -16.09
N GLN A 210 12.85 37.52 -16.19
CA GLN A 210 13.07 38.93 -15.90
C GLN A 210 12.58 39.30 -14.49
N TYR A 211 12.93 40.51 -14.03
CA TYR A 211 12.39 41.08 -12.79
C TYR A 211 10.90 41.40 -12.90
N GLU A 212 10.49 41.89 -14.08
CA GLU A 212 9.11 42.28 -14.43
C GLU A 212 8.12 41.09 -14.52
N ASP A 213 8.61 39.84 -14.49
CA ASP A 213 7.83 38.65 -14.86
C ASP A 213 7.01 38.06 -13.71
N VAL A 214 5.80 37.58 -14.04
CA VAL A 214 4.95 36.75 -13.17
C VAL A 214 4.99 35.31 -13.67
N MET A 215 5.79 34.48 -13.00
CA MET A 215 5.99 33.08 -13.38
C MET A 215 5.17 32.13 -12.50
N LYS A 216 4.37 31.26 -13.12
CA LYS A 216 3.81 30.08 -12.45
C LYS A 216 4.85 28.96 -12.52
N VAL A 217 5.15 28.35 -11.38
CA VAL A 217 5.98 27.16 -11.26
C VAL A 217 5.08 26.02 -10.84
N ASP A 218 5.02 25.01 -11.68
CA ASP A 218 4.00 23.98 -11.69
C ASP A 218 4.68 22.63 -12.02
N PHE A 219 4.58 21.62 -11.15
CA PHE A 219 5.25 20.33 -11.37
C PHE A 219 4.66 19.19 -10.54
N GLY A 220 4.29 18.10 -11.20
CA GLY A 220 3.77 16.91 -10.51
C GLY A 220 4.87 15.97 -10.02
N VAL A 221 4.69 15.40 -8.84
CA VAL A 221 5.50 14.29 -8.31
C VAL A 221 4.63 13.07 -8.10
N HIS A 222 5.11 11.86 -8.37
CA HIS A 222 4.38 10.64 -8.00
C HIS A 222 5.29 9.53 -7.44
N MET A 223 4.65 8.61 -6.73
CA MET A 223 5.13 7.24 -6.50
C MET A 223 4.01 6.29 -6.95
N ASN A 224 4.31 5.25 -7.75
CA ASN A 224 3.35 4.22 -8.18
C ASN A 224 2.04 4.81 -8.75
N GLY A 225 2.15 5.80 -9.62
CA GLY A 225 1.02 6.55 -10.18
C GLY A 225 0.19 7.41 -9.21
N ARG A 226 0.56 7.53 -7.92
CA ARG A 226 -0.09 8.44 -6.96
C ARG A 226 0.46 9.85 -7.12
N ILE A 227 -0.21 10.64 -7.97
CA ILE A 227 0.21 11.99 -8.37
C ILE A 227 -0.12 13.01 -7.28
N VAL A 228 0.88 13.77 -6.86
CA VAL A 228 0.70 15.03 -6.13
C VAL A 228 0.89 16.18 -7.11
N ASP A 229 -0.16 16.99 -7.18
CA ASP A 229 -0.26 18.24 -7.94
C ASP A 229 -0.13 19.45 -7.01
N SER A 230 0.61 20.51 -7.38
CA SER A 230 0.71 21.75 -6.58
C SER A 230 1.57 22.87 -7.22
N ALA A 231 0.99 23.65 -8.11
CA ALA A 231 1.56 24.90 -8.60
C ALA A 231 1.65 26.04 -7.55
N PHE A 232 2.56 27.00 -7.81
CA PHE A 232 2.66 28.28 -7.11
C PHE A 232 3.23 29.39 -8.01
N THR A 233 2.87 30.64 -7.74
CA THR A 233 3.41 31.80 -8.48
C THR A 233 4.64 32.41 -7.80
N ILE A 234 5.60 32.88 -8.60
CA ILE A 234 6.70 33.78 -8.23
C ILE A 234 6.56 35.09 -9.00
N ALA A 235 6.74 36.20 -8.31
CA ALA A 235 7.02 37.51 -8.89
C ALA A 235 8.14 38.18 -8.06
N PHE A 236 8.87 39.13 -8.64
CA PHE A 236 9.93 39.88 -7.95
C PHE A 236 9.64 41.37 -7.78
N ASP A 237 8.78 41.92 -8.64
CA ASP A 237 8.17 43.24 -8.47
C ASP A 237 6.93 43.14 -7.56
N PRO A 238 6.90 43.83 -6.41
CA PRO A 238 5.76 43.81 -5.49
C PRO A 238 4.48 44.43 -6.07
N VAL A 239 4.52 45.07 -7.25
CA VAL A 239 3.32 45.50 -7.99
C VAL A 239 2.32 44.35 -8.23
N TYR A 240 2.79 43.10 -8.24
CA TYR A 240 1.95 41.91 -8.43
C TYR A 240 1.50 41.25 -7.11
N ASP A 241 1.91 41.74 -5.93
CA ASP A 241 1.63 41.08 -4.65
C ASP A 241 0.12 40.87 -4.42
N ASN A 242 -0.72 41.84 -4.80
CA ASN A 242 -2.18 41.71 -4.63
C ASN A 242 -2.83 40.76 -5.66
N LEU A 243 -2.22 40.57 -6.84
CA LEU A 243 -2.63 39.54 -7.79
C LEU A 243 -2.29 38.14 -7.25
N LEU A 244 -1.11 37.96 -6.63
CA LEU A 244 -0.74 36.71 -5.98
C LEU A 244 -1.61 36.44 -4.75
N ALA A 245 -1.95 37.47 -3.96
CA ALA A 245 -2.85 37.35 -2.82
C ALA A 245 -4.26 36.90 -3.23
N ALA A 246 -4.85 37.53 -4.25
CA ALA A 246 -6.17 37.21 -4.79
C ALA A 246 -6.29 35.73 -5.19
N VAL A 247 -5.34 35.24 -5.99
CA VAL A 247 -5.35 33.84 -6.45
C VAL A 247 -5.10 32.87 -5.30
N LYS A 248 -4.22 33.21 -4.36
CA LYS A 248 -3.97 32.34 -3.20
C LYS A 248 -5.20 32.24 -2.30
N ASP A 249 -5.91 33.34 -2.06
CA ASP A 249 -7.13 33.33 -1.25
C ASP A 249 -8.30 32.62 -1.95
N ALA A 250 -8.41 32.78 -3.27
CA ALA A 250 -9.36 32.03 -4.09
C ALA A 250 -9.10 30.52 -4.06
N THR A 251 -7.84 30.08 -4.18
CA THR A 251 -7.45 28.65 -4.03
C THR A 251 -7.73 28.14 -2.62
N ASN A 252 -7.35 28.88 -1.58
CA ASN A 252 -7.65 28.50 -0.19
C ASN A 252 -9.16 28.42 0.07
N THR A 253 -9.95 29.31 -0.55
CA THR A 253 -11.41 29.28 -0.50
C THR A 253 -11.94 28.03 -1.21
N GLY A 254 -11.43 27.69 -2.39
CA GLY A 254 -11.75 26.44 -3.08
C GLY A 254 -11.50 25.21 -2.21
N ILE A 255 -10.34 25.13 -1.55
CA ILE A 255 -9.96 24.05 -0.63
C ILE A 255 -10.88 24.00 0.60
N LYS A 256 -11.27 25.17 1.13
CA LYS A 256 -12.12 25.33 2.32
C LYS A 256 -13.59 25.01 2.05
N GLU A 257 -14.07 25.17 0.82
CA GLU A 257 -15.42 24.79 0.41
C GLU A 257 -15.48 23.38 -0.20
N ALA A 258 -14.35 22.81 -0.61
CA ALA A 258 -14.25 21.43 -1.07
C ALA A 258 -14.55 20.39 0.03
N GLY A 259 -14.95 19.20 -0.41
CA GLY A 259 -15.17 18.04 0.44
C GLY A 259 -16.37 17.20 -0.03
N ILE A 260 -16.41 15.96 0.45
CA ILE A 260 -17.44 14.97 0.09
C ILE A 260 -18.86 15.55 0.15
N ASP A 261 -19.68 15.21 -0.85
CA ASP A 261 -21.06 15.66 -1.06
C ASP A 261 -21.25 17.15 -1.47
N VAL A 262 -20.20 17.97 -1.54
CA VAL A 262 -20.30 19.35 -2.06
C VAL A 262 -20.40 19.34 -3.60
N ARG A 263 -21.17 20.26 -4.19
CA ARG A 263 -21.28 20.41 -5.65
C ARG A 263 -20.12 21.21 -6.23
N MET A 264 -19.68 20.82 -7.42
CA MET A 264 -18.65 21.57 -8.17
C MET A 264 -19.05 23.03 -8.45
N SER A 265 -20.32 23.30 -8.77
CA SER A 265 -20.81 24.68 -8.97
C SER A 265 -20.76 25.56 -7.72
N ASP A 266 -20.89 24.98 -6.51
CA ASP A 266 -20.81 25.75 -5.26
C ASP A 266 -19.37 26.22 -5.03
N ILE A 267 -18.41 25.31 -5.21
CA ILE A 267 -16.97 25.55 -5.07
C ILE A 267 -16.53 26.64 -6.07
N GLY A 268 -16.92 26.52 -7.35
CA GLY A 268 -16.58 27.52 -8.36
C GLY A 268 -17.23 28.89 -8.17
N ALA A 269 -18.41 28.95 -7.54
CA ALA A 269 -19.01 30.22 -7.15
C ALA A 269 -18.22 30.90 -6.03
N ALA A 270 -17.83 30.15 -4.98
CA ALA A 270 -17.04 30.68 -3.86
C ALA A 270 -15.62 31.11 -4.28
N ILE A 271 -14.95 30.32 -5.14
CA ILE A 271 -13.66 30.69 -5.75
C ILE A 271 -13.77 32.00 -6.52
N GLN A 272 -14.84 32.20 -7.31
CA GLN A 272 -15.04 33.43 -8.07
C GLN A 272 -15.33 34.63 -7.17
N GLU A 273 -16.15 34.46 -6.13
CA GLU A 273 -16.47 35.53 -5.17
C GLU A 273 -15.22 36.02 -4.43
N ALA A 274 -14.35 35.10 -3.99
CA ALA A 274 -13.05 35.44 -3.43
C ALA A 274 -12.15 36.14 -4.47
N MET A 275 -11.93 35.53 -5.64
CA MET A 275 -11.05 36.05 -6.69
C MET A 275 -11.44 37.46 -7.18
N GLU A 276 -12.71 37.67 -7.52
CA GLU A 276 -13.21 38.92 -8.12
C GLU A 276 -13.47 40.03 -7.08
N SER A 277 -13.20 39.77 -5.79
CA SER A 277 -13.17 40.81 -4.74
C SER A 277 -11.88 41.64 -4.72
N TYR A 278 -10.83 41.21 -5.44
CA TYR A 278 -9.53 41.86 -5.48
C TYR A 278 -9.30 42.70 -6.75
N GLU A 279 -8.56 43.79 -6.59
CA GLU A 279 -8.03 44.61 -7.69
C GLU A 279 -6.51 44.82 -7.53
N VAL A 280 -5.80 45.03 -8.65
CA VAL A 280 -4.36 45.26 -8.67
C VAL A 280 -4.03 46.48 -9.54
N GLU A 281 -3.24 47.42 -9.02
CA GLU A 281 -2.77 48.58 -9.78
C GLU A 281 -1.41 48.27 -10.42
N ILE A 282 -1.36 48.24 -11.76
CA ILE A 282 -0.14 48.01 -12.52
C ILE A 282 0.11 49.22 -13.41
N LYS A 283 1.27 49.87 -13.23
CA LYS A 283 1.73 51.01 -14.05
C LYS A 283 0.68 52.15 -14.13
N GLY A 284 0.02 52.46 -13.00
CA GLY A 284 -1.00 53.51 -12.90
C GLY A 284 -2.39 53.13 -13.42
N THR A 285 -2.64 51.85 -13.69
CA THR A 285 -3.94 51.35 -14.15
C THR A 285 -4.43 50.25 -13.21
N THR A 286 -5.63 50.41 -12.66
CA THR A 286 -6.29 49.41 -11.80
C THR A 286 -6.99 48.35 -12.64
N TYR A 287 -6.75 47.08 -12.32
CA TYR A 287 -7.37 45.91 -12.95
C TYR A 287 -8.10 45.08 -11.89
N PRO A 288 -9.41 44.81 -12.03
CA PRO A 288 -10.05 43.76 -11.24
C PRO A 288 -9.48 42.40 -11.64
N VAL A 289 -9.15 41.56 -10.65
CA VAL A 289 -8.65 40.21 -10.88
C VAL A 289 -9.81 39.33 -11.34
N LYS A 290 -9.64 38.61 -12.45
CA LYS A 290 -10.69 37.76 -13.05
C LYS A 290 -10.27 36.30 -13.01
N ALA A 291 -11.16 35.42 -12.58
CA ALA A 291 -10.95 34.00 -12.73
C ALA A 291 -10.86 33.62 -14.22
N ILE A 292 -9.91 32.74 -14.58
CA ILE A 292 -9.80 32.23 -15.96
C ILE A 292 -10.88 31.16 -16.20
N ARG A 293 -12.04 31.59 -16.68
CA ARG A 293 -13.29 30.79 -16.76
C ARG A 293 -13.28 29.54 -17.67
N ASN A 294 -12.14 29.20 -18.25
CA ASN A 294 -11.91 27.98 -19.04
C ASN A 294 -10.62 27.24 -18.63
N LEU A 295 -10.19 27.45 -17.38
CA LEU A 295 -9.31 26.58 -16.63
C LEU A 295 -10.06 26.08 -15.39
N ASN A 296 -9.67 24.91 -14.89
CA ASN A 296 -10.44 24.13 -13.92
C ASN A 296 -9.49 23.20 -13.17
N GLY A 297 -9.60 23.12 -11.84
CA GLY A 297 -9.05 21.97 -11.12
C GLY A 297 -9.72 20.66 -11.55
N HIS A 298 -9.23 19.52 -11.07
CA HIS A 298 -9.65 18.21 -11.58
C HIS A 298 -9.51 17.08 -10.55
N THR A 299 -10.28 16.00 -10.74
CA THR A 299 -9.99 14.72 -10.08
C THR A 299 -8.63 14.17 -10.55
N ILE A 300 -7.89 13.51 -9.65
CA ILE A 300 -6.62 12.84 -9.92
C ILE A 300 -6.81 11.32 -9.77
N GLY A 301 -6.53 10.58 -10.83
CA GLY A 301 -6.53 9.11 -10.87
C GLY A 301 -5.11 8.52 -10.75
N GLN A 302 -5.01 7.19 -10.64
CA GLN A 302 -3.70 6.53 -10.61
C GLN A 302 -3.09 6.51 -12.02
N PHE A 303 -1.96 7.18 -12.22
CA PHE A 303 -1.37 7.47 -13.55
C PHE A 303 -2.26 8.32 -14.48
N GLU A 304 -3.32 8.96 -13.97
CA GLU A 304 -4.28 9.74 -14.75
C GLU A 304 -4.45 11.13 -14.15
N ILE A 305 -3.72 12.12 -14.66
CA ILE A 305 -3.68 13.49 -14.11
C ILE A 305 -5.08 14.10 -13.94
N HIS A 306 -5.95 13.98 -14.95
CA HIS A 306 -7.33 14.49 -14.94
C HIS A 306 -8.39 13.41 -14.60
N GLY A 307 -8.01 12.31 -13.93
CA GLY A 307 -8.97 11.30 -13.43
C GLY A 307 -9.63 10.40 -14.49
N GLY A 308 -9.08 10.37 -15.70
CA GLY A 308 -9.52 9.48 -16.78
C GLY A 308 -10.95 9.76 -17.26
N LYS A 309 -11.63 8.73 -17.78
CA LYS A 309 -13.01 8.83 -18.32
C LYS A 309 -14.07 9.32 -17.32
N ASN A 310 -13.81 9.15 -16.02
CA ASN A 310 -14.75 9.49 -14.95
C ASN A 310 -14.31 10.75 -14.17
N GLY A 311 -13.23 11.40 -14.58
CA GLY A 311 -12.69 12.58 -13.93
C GLY A 311 -13.66 13.76 -13.98
N LYS A 312 -13.76 14.49 -12.86
CA LYS A 312 -14.60 15.67 -12.72
C LYS A 312 -13.73 16.92 -12.77
N SER A 313 -14.25 17.99 -13.38
CA SER A 313 -13.62 19.31 -13.35
C SER A 313 -14.16 20.14 -12.20
N VAL A 314 -13.28 20.69 -11.37
CA VAL A 314 -13.59 21.67 -10.33
C VAL A 314 -13.56 23.07 -10.99
N PRO A 315 -14.70 23.74 -11.20
CA PRO A 315 -14.73 25.04 -11.83
C PRO A 315 -14.20 26.12 -10.88
N ILE A 316 -13.62 27.17 -11.47
CA ILE A 316 -13.17 28.37 -10.74
C ILE A 316 -14.09 29.59 -10.99
N VAL A 317 -15.27 29.31 -11.55
CA VAL A 317 -16.36 30.26 -11.82
C VAL A 317 -17.71 29.64 -11.49
N LYS A 318 -18.71 30.47 -11.15
CA LYS A 318 -20.08 30.00 -10.97
C LYS A 318 -20.60 29.37 -12.26
N GLY A 319 -21.18 28.18 -12.15
CA GLY A 319 -21.61 27.37 -13.29
C GLY A 319 -22.82 26.50 -12.97
N GLY A 320 -23.24 25.70 -13.95
CA GLY A 320 -24.41 24.83 -13.81
C GLY A 320 -24.12 23.44 -13.23
N ASP A 321 -22.86 23.05 -13.06
CA ASP A 321 -22.53 21.64 -12.76
C ASP A 321 -23.03 21.18 -11.38
N GLN A 322 -23.86 20.13 -11.39
CA GLN A 322 -24.44 19.52 -10.19
C GLN A 322 -23.68 18.25 -9.76
N SER A 323 -22.58 17.90 -10.44
CA SER A 323 -21.67 16.84 -9.99
C SER A 323 -21.09 17.16 -8.60
N LYS A 324 -20.69 16.12 -7.87
CA LYS A 324 -20.25 16.21 -6.47
C LYS A 324 -18.89 15.55 -6.28
N MET A 325 -18.18 16.00 -5.25
CA MET A 325 -17.03 15.28 -4.68
C MET A 325 -17.51 14.03 -3.93
N GLU A 326 -16.83 12.91 -4.10
CA GLU A 326 -17.17 11.60 -3.54
C GLU A 326 -16.05 11.05 -2.62
N GLU A 327 -16.43 10.15 -1.73
CA GLU A 327 -15.54 9.61 -0.69
C GLU A 327 -14.43 8.73 -1.27
N GLY A 328 -13.17 9.14 -1.11
CA GLY A 328 -12.01 8.46 -1.67
C GLY A 328 -11.56 8.98 -3.04
N GLU A 329 -12.07 10.13 -3.48
CA GLU A 329 -11.46 10.87 -4.58
C GLU A 329 -10.24 11.69 -4.10
N VAL A 330 -9.42 12.11 -5.06
CA VAL A 330 -8.26 13.00 -4.88
C VAL A 330 -8.43 14.11 -5.92
N TYR A 331 -8.14 15.35 -5.55
CA TYR A 331 -8.44 16.52 -6.38
C TYR A 331 -7.26 17.49 -6.43
N ALA A 332 -6.90 17.95 -7.64
CA ALA A 332 -6.21 19.20 -7.85
C ALA A 332 -7.20 20.36 -7.60
N ILE A 333 -6.96 21.17 -6.57
CA ILE A 333 -7.65 22.45 -6.38
C ILE A 333 -6.70 23.56 -6.79
N GLU A 334 -6.71 23.89 -8.08
CA GLU A 334 -6.03 25.04 -8.64
C GLU A 334 -7.00 26.20 -8.93
N THR A 335 -6.50 27.43 -8.86
CA THR A 335 -7.21 28.59 -9.40
C THR A 335 -6.26 29.51 -10.15
N PHE A 336 -6.79 30.21 -11.16
CA PHE A 336 -6.04 31.14 -11.99
C PHE A 336 -6.72 32.51 -12.02
N GLY A 337 -5.98 33.55 -11.61
CA GLY A 337 -6.38 34.94 -11.74
C GLY A 337 -5.68 35.61 -12.92
N SER A 338 -6.39 36.49 -13.63
CA SER A 338 -5.89 37.23 -14.80
C SER A 338 -6.30 38.70 -14.75
N THR A 339 -5.38 39.60 -15.11
CA THR A 339 -5.72 41.01 -15.39
C THR A 339 -6.37 41.21 -16.77
N GLY A 340 -6.26 40.22 -17.66
CA GLY A 340 -6.68 40.23 -19.05
C GLY A 340 -8.18 39.98 -19.26
N ARG A 341 -8.53 38.97 -20.07
CA ARG A 341 -9.91 38.61 -20.40
C ARG A 341 -10.51 37.57 -19.46
N GLY A 342 -9.72 36.99 -18.55
CA GLY A 342 -10.11 35.82 -17.76
C GLY A 342 -10.45 34.64 -18.67
N TYR A 343 -9.69 34.46 -19.75
CA TYR A 343 -9.92 33.38 -20.72
C TYR A 343 -8.64 33.08 -21.50
N VAL A 344 -8.21 31.81 -21.50
CA VAL A 344 -7.00 31.35 -22.20
C VAL A 344 -7.29 30.67 -23.53
N ARG A 345 -6.28 30.67 -24.41
CA ARG A 345 -6.24 29.96 -25.69
C ARG A 345 -4.85 29.39 -25.93
N ASP A 346 -4.79 28.35 -26.73
CA ASP A 346 -3.60 27.77 -27.33
C ASP A 346 -2.75 28.86 -28.01
N ASP A 347 -1.49 29.00 -27.60
CA ASP A 347 -0.48 29.86 -28.23
C ASP A 347 0.92 29.24 -28.06
N MET A 348 1.94 29.85 -28.67
CA MET A 348 3.35 29.44 -28.59
C MET A 348 3.60 28.02 -29.15
N GLU A 349 4.74 27.41 -28.83
CA GLU A 349 5.06 26.05 -29.27
C GLU A 349 4.66 25.01 -28.21
N THR A 350 3.90 23.99 -28.62
CA THR A 350 3.58 22.82 -27.78
C THR A 350 4.84 22.11 -27.27
N SER A 351 4.93 21.93 -25.97
CA SER A 351 5.95 21.08 -25.33
C SER A 351 5.37 19.90 -24.55
N HIS A 352 4.14 19.99 -24.05
CA HIS A 352 3.47 18.93 -23.28
C HIS A 352 2.65 17.99 -24.17
N TYR A 353 2.68 16.70 -23.84
CA TYR A 353 1.96 15.62 -24.52
C TYR A 353 1.59 14.53 -23.50
N ALA A 354 0.49 13.80 -23.72
CA ALA A 354 0.14 12.64 -22.90
C ALA A 354 -0.43 11.51 -23.77
N LYS A 355 -0.24 10.25 -23.39
CA LYS A 355 -0.85 9.11 -24.11
C LYS A 355 -2.32 9.01 -23.74
N VAL A 356 -3.20 8.84 -24.73
CA VAL A 356 -4.62 8.57 -24.49
C VAL A 356 -4.77 7.17 -23.87
N PRO A 357 -5.39 7.00 -22.67
CA PRO A 357 -5.48 5.69 -22.02
C PRO A 357 -6.24 4.67 -22.87
N ASP A 358 -7.41 5.06 -23.38
CA ASP A 358 -8.29 4.28 -24.26
C ASP A 358 -8.06 4.59 -25.76
N ALA A 359 -6.80 4.75 -26.16
CA ALA A 359 -6.44 5.05 -27.55
C ALA A 359 -7.06 4.05 -28.55
N PRO A 360 -7.62 4.50 -29.70
CA PRO A 360 -8.13 3.60 -30.72
C PRO A 360 -7.01 2.72 -31.30
N ASN A 361 -7.32 1.46 -31.64
CA ASN A 361 -6.34 0.55 -32.24
C ASN A 361 -6.08 0.93 -33.72
N VAL A 362 -5.13 1.84 -33.94
CA VAL A 362 -4.76 2.35 -35.27
C VAL A 362 -3.48 1.67 -35.80
N PRO A 363 -3.49 1.06 -37.00
CA PRO A 363 -2.32 0.40 -37.56
C PRO A 363 -1.27 1.42 -38.08
N LEU A 364 -0.35 1.82 -37.19
CA LEU A 364 0.75 2.73 -37.50
C LEU A 364 1.68 2.17 -38.58
N ARG A 365 1.62 2.75 -39.78
CA ARG A 365 2.51 2.44 -40.92
C ARG A 365 3.90 3.07 -40.79
N LEU A 366 4.02 4.17 -40.04
CA LEU A 366 5.28 4.90 -39.87
C LEU A 366 6.10 4.27 -38.73
N SER A 367 7.29 3.76 -39.06
CA SER A 367 8.17 3.08 -38.11
C SER A 367 8.61 3.97 -36.94
N SER A 368 8.91 5.25 -37.18
CA SER A 368 9.27 6.19 -36.11
C SER A 368 8.10 6.46 -35.16
N ALA A 369 6.85 6.52 -35.64
CA ALA A 369 5.68 6.64 -34.78
C ALA A 369 5.47 5.38 -33.92
N LYS A 370 5.58 4.17 -34.53
CA LYS A 370 5.48 2.90 -33.79
C LYS A 370 6.56 2.76 -32.72
N ASN A 371 7.81 3.10 -33.04
CA ASN A 371 8.91 3.05 -32.09
C ASN A 371 8.70 4.07 -30.95
N LEU A 372 8.29 5.29 -31.28
CA LEU A 372 8.03 6.33 -30.28
C LEU A 372 6.85 5.97 -29.35
N LEU A 373 5.77 5.37 -29.86
CA LEU A 373 4.63 4.93 -29.04
C LEU A 373 5.04 3.83 -28.04
N ASN A 374 5.96 2.94 -28.44
CA ASN A 374 6.54 1.97 -27.53
C ASN A 374 7.35 2.67 -26.43
N VAL A 375 8.22 3.63 -26.78
CA VAL A 375 9.00 4.42 -25.80
C VAL A 375 8.09 5.16 -24.82
N ILE A 376 7.05 5.86 -25.32
CA ILE A 376 6.06 6.55 -24.49
C ILE A 376 5.35 5.58 -23.54
N THR A 377 4.82 4.47 -24.08
CA THR A 377 4.09 3.47 -23.28
C THR A 377 4.97 2.84 -22.20
N LYS A 378 6.24 2.57 -22.49
CA LYS A 378 7.20 1.91 -21.58
C LYS A 378 7.81 2.84 -20.52
N ASN A 379 7.89 4.15 -20.77
CA ASN A 379 8.55 5.09 -19.84
C ASN A 379 7.58 6.01 -19.11
N PHE A 380 6.46 6.41 -19.74
CA PHE A 380 5.48 7.33 -19.16
C PHE A 380 4.10 6.69 -18.96
N GLY A 381 3.78 5.62 -19.71
CA GLY A 381 2.47 4.98 -19.64
C GLY A 381 1.39 5.95 -20.14
N THR A 382 0.59 6.47 -19.22
CA THR A 382 -0.42 7.54 -19.43
C THR A 382 -0.04 8.88 -18.81
N LEU A 383 1.07 8.96 -18.07
CA LEU A 383 1.59 10.22 -17.50
C LEU A 383 1.96 11.20 -18.61
N PRO A 384 1.68 12.52 -18.45
CA PRO A 384 2.19 13.53 -19.35
C PRO A 384 3.73 13.59 -19.39
N PHE A 385 4.26 13.89 -20.57
CA PHE A 385 5.69 14.03 -20.84
C PHE A 385 5.94 15.25 -21.73
N CYS A 386 7.20 15.68 -21.84
CA CYS A 386 7.59 16.75 -22.76
C CYS A 386 8.71 16.33 -23.71
N ARG A 387 8.98 17.17 -24.71
CA ARG A 387 10.04 16.95 -25.70
C ARG A 387 11.42 16.73 -25.07
N ARG A 388 11.78 17.51 -24.04
CA ARG A 388 13.04 17.33 -23.27
C ARG A 388 13.17 15.94 -22.66
N TYR A 389 12.06 15.25 -22.34
CA TYR A 389 12.13 13.89 -21.77
C TYR A 389 12.43 12.86 -22.85
N LEU A 390 11.93 13.07 -24.07
CA LEU A 390 12.32 12.28 -25.25
C LEU A 390 13.79 12.54 -25.64
N ASP A 391 14.23 13.80 -25.60
CA ASP A 391 15.63 14.19 -25.82
C ASP A 391 16.57 13.51 -24.80
N ARG A 392 16.18 13.50 -23.51
CA ARG A 392 16.90 12.84 -22.41
C ARG A 392 16.92 11.31 -22.52
N LEU A 393 15.85 10.71 -23.03
CA LEU A 393 15.78 9.30 -23.45
C LEU A 393 16.49 9.04 -24.81
N ARG A 394 17.32 9.99 -25.28
CA ARG A 394 18.15 9.92 -26.51
C ARG A 394 17.35 9.64 -27.78
N GLN A 395 16.08 10.02 -27.82
CA GLN A 395 15.29 9.94 -29.05
C GLN A 395 15.69 11.09 -29.97
N ASP A 396 16.03 10.81 -31.23
CA ASP A 396 16.31 11.84 -32.23
C ASP A 396 15.20 11.92 -33.30
N LYS A 397 15.01 13.12 -33.88
CA LYS A 397 14.12 13.37 -35.03
C LYS A 397 12.66 12.89 -34.85
N TYR A 398 12.22 12.69 -33.61
CA TYR A 398 10.94 12.05 -33.26
C TYR A 398 9.70 12.88 -33.63
N LEU A 399 9.83 14.19 -33.91
CA LEU A 399 8.70 15.09 -34.17
C LEU A 399 7.74 14.59 -35.26
N LEU A 400 8.25 13.96 -36.34
CA LEU A 400 7.39 13.38 -37.37
C LEU A 400 6.59 12.17 -36.85
N GLY A 401 7.19 11.37 -35.97
CA GLY A 401 6.52 10.28 -35.27
C GLY A 401 5.48 10.80 -34.28
N LEU A 402 5.85 11.79 -33.45
CA LEU A 402 4.98 12.40 -32.45
C LEU A 402 3.75 13.04 -33.08
N ASN A 403 3.93 13.88 -34.10
CA ASN A 403 2.83 14.48 -34.86
C ASN A 403 1.94 13.42 -35.53
N ASN A 404 2.49 12.26 -35.92
CA ASN A 404 1.71 11.15 -36.45
C ASN A 404 0.90 10.43 -35.36
N LEU A 405 1.40 10.31 -34.12
CA LEU A 405 0.63 9.79 -32.98
C LEU A 405 -0.53 10.72 -32.62
N VAL A 406 -0.29 12.04 -32.60
CA VAL A 406 -1.33 13.05 -32.36
C VAL A 406 -2.39 13.04 -33.44
N ALA A 407 -1.99 13.03 -34.72
CA ALA A 407 -2.93 12.97 -35.85
C ALA A 407 -3.76 11.66 -35.94
N ASN A 408 -3.46 10.65 -35.11
CA ASN A 408 -4.22 9.40 -35.02
C ASN A 408 -4.90 9.20 -33.64
N GLY A 409 -4.91 10.21 -32.77
CA GLY A 409 -5.59 10.14 -31.47
C GLY A 409 -4.96 9.16 -30.47
N LEU A 410 -3.66 8.89 -30.60
CA LEU A 410 -2.93 7.96 -29.70
C LEU A 410 -2.19 8.71 -28.57
N VAL A 411 -1.92 10.00 -28.80
CA VAL A 411 -1.25 10.93 -27.89
C VAL A 411 -1.93 12.28 -28.06
N ASP A 412 -2.39 12.90 -26.98
CA ASP A 412 -2.90 14.27 -27.00
C ASP A 412 -1.76 15.28 -26.87
N ALA A 413 -1.95 16.45 -27.48
CA ALA A 413 -1.01 17.57 -27.45
C ALA A 413 -1.58 18.70 -26.59
N TYR A 414 -0.81 19.18 -25.62
CA TYR A 414 -1.22 20.20 -24.65
C TYR A 414 -0.40 21.47 -24.90
N PRO A 415 -0.88 22.40 -25.76
CA PRO A 415 -0.19 23.65 -26.03
C PRO A 415 -0.26 24.60 -24.81
N PRO A 416 0.70 25.54 -24.68
CA PRO A 416 0.63 26.63 -23.72
C PRO A 416 -0.70 27.39 -23.79
N LEU A 417 -1.28 27.68 -22.64
CA LEU A 417 -2.60 28.32 -22.52
C LEU A 417 -2.44 29.78 -22.09
N CYS A 418 -2.71 30.71 -23.01
CA CYS A 418 -2.44 32.14 -22.87
C CYS A 418 -3.71 33.01 -22.89
N ASP A 419 -3.82 33.96 -21.95
CA ASP A 419 -4.73 35.12 -22.07
C ASP A 419 -4.06 36.18 -22.98
N ILE A 420 -4.68 37.36 -23.16
CA ILE A 420 -4.18 38.38 -24.07
C ILE A 420 -2.77 38.86 -23.73
N LYS A 421 -1.92 38.99 -24.75
CA LYS A 421 -0.54 39.49 -24.60
C LYS A 421 -0.51 40.87 -23.94
N GLY A 422 0.30 40.99 -22.89
CA GLY A 422 0.36 42.18 -22.03
C GLY A 422 -0.51 42.11 -20.78
N SER A 423 -1.33 41.06 -20.61
CA SER A 423 -1.89 40.71 -19.30
C SER A 423 -0.92 39.89 -18.46
N TYR A 424 -1.26 39.75 -17.17
CA TYR A 424 -0.53 38.96 -16.20
C TYR A 424 -1.49 37.94 -15.58
N THR A 425 -1.02 36.70 -15.40
CA THR A 425 -1.77 35.64 -14.73
C THR A 425 -0.97 35.05 -13.57
N ALA A 426 -1.66 34.64 -12.51
CA ALA A 426 -1.12 33.92 -11.37
C ALA A 426 -1.93 32.62 -11.12
N GLN A 427 -1.27 31.59 -10.59
CA GLN A 427 -1.82 30.27 -10.21
C GLN A 427 -1.37 29.94 -8.80
N PHE A 428 -2.25 29.33 -8.01
CA PHE A 428 -1.91 28.61 -6.78
C PHE A 428 -2.76 27.35 -6.71
N GLU A 429 -2.17 26.27 -6.19
CA GLU A 429 -2.81 24.97 -6.21
C GLU A 429 -2.31 24.07 -5.09
N HIS A 430 -3.22 23.24 -4.55
CA HIS A 430 -2.86 22.02 -3.82
C HIS A 430 -3.70 20.83 -4.26
N TYR A 431 -3.04 19.67 -4.40
CA TYR A 431 -3.75 18.40 -4.25
C TYR A 431 -4.41 18.36 -2.86
N ILE A 432 -5.65 17.90 -2.84
CA ILE A 432 -6.37 17.52 -1.64
C ILE A 432 -6.80 16.06 -1.77
N SER A 433 -7.05 15.45 -0.62
CA SER A 433 -7.41 14.04 -0.51
C SER A 433 -8.58 13.95 0.45
N ASP A 434 -9.73 13.44 -0.03
CA ASP A 434 -10.90 13.15 0.81
C ASP A 434 -10.70 11.89 1.67
N TYR A 435 -9.49 11.30 1.64
CA TYR A 435 -9.08 10.19 2.49
C TYR A 435 -8.60 10.62 3.89
N PRO A 436 -8.83 9.79 4.91
CA PRO A 436 -8.49 10.03 6.32
C PRO A 436 -6.99 9.95 6.65
N PRO A 437 -6.54 10.53 7.79
CA PRO A 437 -5.18 10.43 8.29
C PRO A 437 -4.83 9.08 8.95
N SER A 438 -3.53 8.84 9.11
CA SER A 438 -2.95 7.63 9.71
C SER A 438 -3.17 7.52 11.23
N PRO A 439 -3.35 6.30 11.79
CA PRO A 439 -3.67 6.07 13.21
C PRO A 439 -2.59 6.46 14.23
N ASN A 440 -1.36 6.85 13.83
CA ASN A 440 -0.27 7.16 14.77
C ASN A 440 -0.36 8.56 15.42
N ILE A 441 -1.34 9.40 15.05
CA ILE A 441 -1.56 10.71 15.67
C ILE A 441 -2.32 10.55 17.00
N LYS A 442 -1.82 11.17 18.08
CA LYS A 442 -2.40 11.06 19.44
C LYS A 442 -3.59 11.99 19.72
N GLU A 443 -4.08 12.70 18.70
CA GLU A 443 -5.15 13.69 18.82
C GLU A 443 -6.32 13.33 17.88
N PRO A 444 -7.58 13.68 18.24
CA PRO A 444 -8.75 13.15 17.56
C PRO A 444 -9.24 14.07 16.43
N SER A 445 -8.66 13.95 15.24
CA SER A 445 -9.24 14.53 14.02
C SER A 445 -8.99 13.67 12.79
N SER A 446 -9.99 13.57 11.92
CA SER A 446 -9.84 13.16 10.52
C SER A 446 -10.35 14.28 9.64
N GLY A 447 -9.64 14.55 8.54
CA GLY A 447 -9.90 15.72 7.71
C GLY A 447 -9.09 15.71 6.43
N VAL A 448 -9.47 16.60 5.51
CA VAL A 448 -8.86 16.78 4.19
C VAL A 448 -7.37 17.09 4.36
N SER A 449 -6.49 16.32 3.70
CA SER A 449 -5.04 16.45 3.80
C SER A 449 -4.49 17.55 2.88
N VAL A 450 -4.45 18.80 3.35
CA VAL A 450 -4.00 20.00 2.62
C VAL A 450 -2.49 20.27 2.84
N MET A 451 -1.83 21.00 1.95
CA MET A 451 -0.52 21.60 2.24
C MET A 451 -0.70 22.90 3.07
N PRO A 452 -0.16 23.01 4.30
CA PRO A 452 -0.52 24.09 5.21
C PRO A 452 -0.28 25.51 4.66
N SER A 453 -1.35 26.30 4.60
CA SER A 453 -1.31 27.77 4.48
C SER A 453 -1.78 28.42 5.78
N VAL A 454 -1.20 29.56 6.13
CA VAL A 454 -1.18 30.06 7.52
C VAL A 454 -2.28 31.10 7.79
N ILE A 455 -3.02 30.90 8.89
CA ILE A 455 -4.01 31.79 9.57
C ILE A 455 -5.50 31.65 9.13
N THR A 456 -6.41 31.96 10.08
CA THR A 456 -7.79 31.42 10.22
C THR A 456 -8.81 32.53 10.49
N THR A 457 -10.10 32.37 10.13
CA THR A 457 -11.27 32.71 11.00
C THR A 457 -12.65 32.25 10.48
N SER A 458 -13.62 32.22 11.41
CA SER A 458 -15.09 31.94 11.37
C SER A 458 -15.92 32.99 10.61
N ALA A 459 -17.17 32.79 10.12
CA ALA A 459 -18.16 31.68 10.08
C ALA A 459 -19.15 31.95 8.88
N LEU A 460 -20.40 31.47 8.69
CA LEU A 460 -21.43 30.73 9.48
C LEU A 460 -22.33 29.88 8.53
N ARG A 461 -23.66 29.73 8.77
CA ARG A 461 -24.59 28.87 8.00
C ARG A 461 -26.03 29.41 7.94
N SER A 462 -26.78 28.98 6.91
CA SER A 462 -28.23 28.73 6.98
C SER A 462 -28.64 27.54 6.07
N ARG A 463 -29.81 26.93 6.27
CA ARG A 463 -30.22 25.64 5.65
C ARG A 463 -31.29 25.80 4.56
N GLY A 464 -31.25 24.93 3.54
CA GLY A 464 -32.29 24.81 2.49
C GLY A 464 -32.43 23.38 1.94
N SER A 465 -33.65 22.84 1.90
CA SER A 465 -33.96 21.40 1.75
C SER A 465 -34.19 20.93 0.30
N THR A 466 -33.59 19.78 -0.07
CA THR A 466 -34.16 18.59 -0.76
C THR A 466 -35.02 18.80 -2.03
N THR A 467 -34.79 18.08 -3.16
CA THR A 467 -35.33 16.70 -3.40
C THR A 467 -34.70 16.03 -4.64
N THR A 468 -34.67 14.69 -4.69
CA THR A 468 -34.01 13.83 -5.69
C THR A 468 -34.97 13.02 -6.58
N VAL A 469 -34.50 12.57 -7.75
CA VAL A 469 -35.05 11.45 -8.57
C VAL A 469 -33.86 10.72 -9.22
N ALA A 470 -33.96 9.41 -9.48
CA ALA A 470 -32.87 8.54 -9.93
C ALA A 470 -33.18 7.77 -11.25
N GLY A 471 -32.15 7.14 -11.85
CA GLY A 471 -32.27 6.24 -13.01
C GLY A 471 -31.08 5.29 -13.13
N ASN A 472 -31.34 4.01 -13.43
CA ASN A 472 -30.37 2.91 -13.47
C ASN A 472 -30.03 2.47 -14.91
N GLY A 473 -28.86 1.82 -15.10
CA GLY A 473 -28.55 1.05 -16.30
C GLY A 473 -27.16 0.39 -16.25
N SER A 474 -27.10 -0.95 -16.26
CA SER A 474 -25.86 -1.72 -16.19
C SER A 474 -25.69 -2.68 -17.39
N SER A 475 -24.44 -3.02 -17.71
CA SER A 475 -24.09 -4.07 -18.69
C SER A 475 -22.77 -4.72 -18.29
N ALA A 476 -22.59 -6.01 -18.63
CA ALA A 476 -21.45 -6.83 -18.22
C ALA A 476 -20.57 -7.27 -19.41
N THR A 477 -19.32 -7.63 -19.12
CA THR A 477 -18.28 -7.96 -20.13
C THR A 477 -17.57 -9.29 -19.85
N ARG A 478 -16.85 -9.79 -20.86
CA ARG A 478 -16.42 -11.20 -21.00
C ARG A 478 -14.89 -11.32 -21.03
N ALA A 479 -14.35 -12.41 -20.46
CA ALA A 479 -12.91 -12.60 -20.25
C ALA A 479 -12.08 -12.88 -21.52
N LEU A 480 -10.75 -12.74 -21.39
CA LEU A 480 -9.73 -12.85 -22.44
C LEU A 480 -8.57 -13.80 -22.02
N PRO A 481 -7.77 -14.33 -22.97
CA PRO A 481 -6.81 -15.43 -22.72
C PRO A 481 -5.40 -14.99 -22.22
N PRO A 482 -4.54 -15.96 -21.80
CA PRO A 482 -3.19 -15.73 -21.23
C PRO A 482 -2.11 -15.23 -22.24
N PRO A 483 -0.88 -14.88 -21.78
CA PRO A 483 0.16 -14.20 -22.55
C PRO A 483 1.24 -15.16 -23.07
N SER A 484 2.07 -14.69 -24.00
CA SER A 484 2.94 -15.53 -24.85
C SER A 484 4.20 -16.15 -24.21
N ASN A 485 4.45 -15.95 -22.91
CA ASN A 485 5.79 -16.11 -22.33
C ASN A 485 5.94 -17.23 -21.27
N SER A 486 4.98 -18.16 -21.15
CA SER A 486 5.14 -19.35 -20.30
C SER A 486 5.99 -20.43 -20.98
N SER A 487 7.16 -20.73 -20.40
CA SER A 487 8.04 -21.82 -20.87
C SER A 487 7.60 -23.17 -20.31
N ILE A 488 7.47 -24.19 -21.17
CA ILE A 488 7.06 -25.57 -20.85
C ILE A 488 5.65 -25.62 -20.24
N GLU A 489 4.63 -25.47 -21.11
CA GLU A 489 3.23 -25.88 -20.88
C GLU A 489 2.69 -25.64 -19.45
N ASP A 490 2.76 -24.40 -18.96
CA ASP A 490 2.38 -24.07 -17.58
C ASP A 490 0.85 -24.00 -17.41
N GLN A 491 0.22 -25.16 -17.18
CA GLN A 491 -1.25 -25.39 -17.29
C GLN A 491 -2.12 -24.74 -16.19
N PHE A 492 -1.60 -23.77 -15.44
CA PHE A 492 -2.34 -23.03 -14.42
C PHE A 492 -3.36 -22.06 -15.03
N PHE A 493 -4.36 -21.68 -14.24
CA PHE A 493 -5.46 -20.83 -14.68
C PHE A 493 -5.11 -19.36 -14.46
N TRP A 494 -4.55 -18.72 -15.48
CA TRP A 494 -4.11 -17.33 -15.40
C TRP A 494 -5.28 -16.33 -15.46
N THR A 495 -5.29 -15.33 -14.57
CA THR A 495 -6.25 -14.22 -14.58
C THR A 495 -5.55 -12.86 -14.54
N TYR A 496 -6.26 -11.84 -15.06
CA TYR A 496 -5.86 -10.42 -15.11
C TYR A 496 -6.84 -9.53 -14.36
N THR A 497 -7.85 -10.11 -13.70
CA THR A 497 -8.79 -9.38 -12.86
C THR A 497 -8.22 -9.18 -11.45
N GLU A 498 -8.61 -8.07 -10.82
CA GLU A 498 -8.36 -7.82 -9.39
C GLU A 498 -8.90 -8.98 -8.53
N GLU A 499 -8.34 -9.13 -7.32
CA GLU A 499 -8.75 -10.17 -6.37
C GLU A 499 -10.24 -10.01 -5.98
N PRO A 500 -11.09 -11.03 -6.19
CA PRO A 500 -12.54 -10.91 -6.04
C PRO A 500 -12.97 -10.52 -4.61
N HIS A 501 -12.19 -10.91 -3.60
CA HIS A 501 -12.39 -10.55 -2.20
C HIS A 501 -12.39 -9.03 -1.96
N ARG A 502 -11.52 -8.28 -2.67
CA ARG A 502 -11.42 -6.83 -2.50
C ARG A 502 -12.66 -6.13 -3.03
N SER A 503 -13.10 -6.50 -4.23
CA SER A 503 -14.29 -5.92 -4.88
C SER A 503 -15.57 -6.33 -4.13
N ARG A 504 -15.66 -7.59 -3.65
CA ARG A 504 -16.81 -8.09 -2.89
C ARG A 504 -16.90 -7.48 -1.49
N ARG A 505 -15.78 -7.33 -0.76
CA ARG A 505 -15.68 -6.55 0.48
C ARG A 505 -16.26 -5.15 0.33
N GLN A 506 -15.87 -4.42 -0.73
CA GLN A 506 -16.38 -3.08 -1.01
C GLN A 506 -17.90 -3.07 -1.29
N ALA A 507 -18.40 -4.04 -2.07
CA ALA A 507 -19.82 -4.17 -2.36
C ALA A 507 -20.65 -4.50 -1.10
N ILE A 508 -20.15 -5.40 -0.25
CA ILE A 508 -20.78 -5.76 1.03
C ILE A 508 -20.82 -4.54 1.98
N ILE A 509 -19.72 -3.80 2.15
CA ILE A 509 -19.69 -2.60 3.01
C ILE A 509 -20.68 -1.53 2.50
N LYS A 510 -20.86 -1.42 1.19
CA LYS A 510 -21.80 -0.47 0.57
C LYS A 510 -23.27 -0.88 0.76
N ALA A 511 -23.58 -2.17 0.84
CA ALA A 511 -24.94 -2.69 1.06
C ALA A 511 -25.30 -2.82 2.54
N HIS A 512 -24.36 -3.30 3.36
CA HIS A 512 -24.52 -3.69 4.76
C HIS A 512 -23.40 -3.08 5.62
N PRO A 513 -23.33 -1.75 5.83
CA PRO A 513 -22.25 -1.11 6.57
C PRO A 513 -22.05 -1.71 7.99
N GLU A 514 -23.11 -2.21 8.63
CA GLU A 514 -23.06 -2.86 9.93
C GLU A 514 -22.15 -4.09 10.04
N VAL A 515 -21.73 -4.73 8.94
CA VAL A 515 -20.71 -5.80 9.02
C VAL A 515 -19.42 -5.32 9.69
N THR A 516 -19.08 -4.04 9.56
CA THR A 516 -17.90 -3.42 10.20
C THR A 516 -17.93 -3.51 11.73
N LYS A 517 -19.13 -3.59 12.33
CA LYS A 517 -19.34 -3.68 13.79
C LYS A 517 -19.05 -5.09 14.32
N LEU A 518 -18.87 -6.07 13.44
CA LEU A 518 -18.37 -7.40 13.80
C LEU A 518 -16.85 -7.42 13.96
N CYS A 519 -16.11 -6.47 13.38
CA CYS A 519 -14.65 -6.45 13.40
C CYS A 519 -14.05 -6.30 14.80
N GLY A 520 -12.75 -6.64 14.92
CA GLY A 520 -11.95 -6.44 16.11
C GLY A 520 -11.85 -7.67 17.01
N THR A 521 -11.30 -7.48 18.21
CA THR A 521 -10.75 -8.59 19.00
C THR A 521 -11.78 -9.57 19.55
N GLU A 522 -11.38 -10.84 19.63
CA GLU A 522 -12.07 -11.92 20.32
C GLU A 522 -11.21 -12.45 21.51
N PRO A 523 -11.46 -11.96 22.74
CA PRO A 523 -10.73 -12.40 23.92
C PRO A 523 -10.93 -13.88 24.30
N PHE A 524 -11.90 -14.58 23.72
CA PHE A 524 -12.12 -16.01 23.99
C PHE A 524 -10.99 -16.89 23.43
N THR A 525 -10.39 -16.52 22.29
CA THR A 525 -9.33 -17.28 21.59
C THR A 525 -8.18 -17.70 22.51
N LYS A 526 -7.73 -16.81 23.42
CA LYS A 526 -6.64 -17.12 24.36
C LYS A 526 -6.97 -18.24 25.36
N TYR A 527 -8.24 -18.43 25.71
CA TYR A 527 -8.68 -19.50 26.61
C TYR A 527 -8.78 -20.84 25.87
N VAL A 528 -9.21 -20.82 24.60
CA VAL A 528 -9.19 -22.01 23.73
C VAL A 528 -7.75 -22.48 23.53
N VAL A 529 -6.84 -21.57 23.15
CA VAL A 529 -5.40 -21.85 23.05
C VAL A 529 -4.85 -22.44 24.35
N LEU A 530 -5.11 -21.83 25.51
CA LEU A 530 -4.64 -22.34 26.80
C LEU A 530 -5.17 -23.76 27.09
N GLY A 531 -6.43 -24.03 26.80
CA GLY A 531 -7.04 -25.36 26.94
C GLY A 531 -6.37 -26.40 26.04
N VAL A 532 -6.15 -26.09 24.76
CA VAL A 532 -5.59 -27.02 23.77
C VAL A 532 -4.08 -27.24 23.98
N VAL A 533 -3.32 -26.22 24.37
CA VAL A 533 -1.92 -26.38 24.81
C VAL A 533 -1.83 -27.26 26.06
N SER A 534 -2.74 -27.07 27.02
CA SER A 534 -2.79 -27.90 28.25
C SER A 534 -3.16 -29.35 27.95
N LEU A 535 -4.07 -29.59 27.00
CA LEU A 535 -4.44 -30.93 26.52
C LEU A 535 -3.23 -31.63 25.89
N GLN A 536 -2.51 -30.97 24.99
CA GLN A 536 -1.32 -31.53 24.35
C GLN A 536 -0.22 -31.89 25.35
N VAL A 537 0.11 -30.98 26.29
CA VAL A 537 1.09 -31.25 27.35
C VAL A 537 0.65 -32.43 28.24
N SER A 538 -0.65 -32.53 28.54
CA SER A 538 -1.21 -33.65 29.30
C SER A 538 -1.08 -34.97 28.54
N CYS A 539 -1.37 -34.99 27.24
CA CYS A 539 -1.19 -36.18 26.40
C CYS A 539 0.29 -36.58 26.26
N ALA A 540 1.20 -35.62 26.06
CA ALA A 540 2.65 -35.87 26.01
C ALA A 540 3.16 -36.51 27.31
N TYR A 541 2.71 -36.01 28.46
CA TYR A 541 3.03 -36.58 29.78
C TYR A 541 2.41 -37.98 29.97
N LEU A 542 1.14 -38.19 29.61
CA LEU A 542 0.46 -39.48 29.74
C LEU A 542 1.02 -40.56 28.79
N LEU A 543 1.70 -40.17 27.71
CA LEU A 543 2.35 -41.06 26.75
C LEU A 543 3.85 -41.29 27.03
N GLN A 544 4.46 -40.64 28.03
CA GLN A 544 5.92 -40.68 28.25
C GLN A 544 6.53 -42.10 28.36
N ASN A 545 5.77 -43.09 28.84
CA ASN A 545 6.20 -44.48 28.97
C ASN A 545 5.54 -45.42 27.94
N THR A 546 4.96 -44.88 26.86
CA THR A 546 4.21 -45.62 25.85
C THR A 546 5.03 -45.74 24.55
N PRO A 547 5.27 -46.95 24.01
CA PRO A 547 6.00 -47.10 22.74
C PRO A 547 5.32 -46.40 21.57
N VAL A 548 6.11 -45.70 20.73
CA VAL A 548 5.63 -44.85 19.63
C VAL A 548 4.76 -45.61 18.62
N LEU A 549 5.13 -46.85 18.29
CA LEU A 549 4.39 -47.72 17.36
C LEU A 549 3.18 -48.44 18.00
N SER A 550 2.88 -48.19 19.28
CA SER A 550 1.71 -48.80 19.92
C SER A 550 0.41 -48.12 19.47
N TRP A 551 -0.66 -48.90 19.34
CA TRP A 551 -1.97 -48.40 18.93
C TRP A 551 -2.49 -47.27 19.82
N ARG A 552 -2.18 -47.28 21.12
CA ARG A 552 -2.50 -46.19 22.07
C ARG A 552 -1.79 -44.89 21.69
N PHE A 553 -0.50 -44.94 21.36
CA PHE A 553 0.28 -43.76 20.96
C PHE A 553 -0.21 -43.23 19.62
N LEU A 554 -0.33 -44.10 18.61
CA LEU A 554 -0.75 -43.72 17.26
C LEU A 554 -2.17 -43.16 17.22
N LEU A 555 -3.16 -43.77 17.90
CA LEU A 555 -4.51 -43.21 17.99
C LEU A 555 -4.56 -41.89 18.77
N THR A 556 -3.77 -41.74 19.84
CA THR A 556 -3.73 -40.48 20.60
C THR A 556 -3.07 -39.37 19.78
N GLY A 557 -2.03 -39.70 19.01
CA GLY A 557 -1.38 -38.81 18.04
C GLY A 557 -2.31 -38.38 16.90
N TYR A 558 -3.06 -39.31 16.31
CA TYR A 558 -3.94 -39.01 15.19
C TYR A 558 -5.29 -38.38 15.61
N VAL A 559 -5.99 -38.94 16.59
CA VAL A 559 -7.36 -38.48 16.92
C VAL A 559 -7.34 -37.22 17.77
N ILE A 560 -6.50 -37.18 18.81
CA ILE A 560 -6.42 -36.04 19.74
C ILE A 560 -5.33 -35.07 19.27
N GLY A 561 -4.12 -35.57 19.03
CA GLY A 561 -2.94 -34.76 18.70
C GLY A 561 -3.08 -33.97 17.40
N ALA A 562 -3.44 -34.63 16.29
CA ALA A 562 -3.59 -33.98 14.99
C ALA A 562 -4.77 -32.98 14.97
N THR A 563 -5.89 -33.31 15.63
CA THR A 563 -7.01 -32.38 15.83
C THR A 563 -6.61 -31.16 16.65
N ALA A 564 -5.86 -31.35 17.74
CA ALA A 564 -5.38 -30.27 18.60
C ALA A 564 -4.33 -29.40 17.90
N ASN A 565 -3.42 -29.97 17.10
CA ASN A 565 -2.46 -29.16 16.34
C ASN A 565 -3.09 -28.49 15.11
N GLN A 566 -4.13 -29.07 14.50
CA GLN A 566 -5.00 -28.35 13.54
C GLN A 566 -5.69 -27.14 14.19
N ASN A 567 -6.21 -27.29 15.41
CA ASN A 567 -6.73 -26.15 16.17
C ASN A 567 -5.62 -25.10 16.41
N LEU A 568 -4.42 -25.50 16.85
CA LEU A 568 -3.34 -24.55 17.15
C LEU A 568 -2.75 -23.86 15.90
N PHE A 569 -2.66 -24.54 14.75
CA PHE A 569 -2.32 -23.91 13.48
C PHE A 569 -3.31 -22.78 13.15
N LEU A 570 -4.61 -23.03 13.30
CA LEU A 570 -5.66 -22.07 12.99
C LEU A 570 -5.87 -21.02 14.10
N ALA A 571 -5.41 -21.30 15.32
CA ALA A 571 -5.24 -20.26 16.34
C ALA A 571 -4.10 -19.29 15.95
N ILE A 572 -2.96 -19.80 15.47
CA ILE A 572 -1.83 -18.98 15.02
C ILE A 572 -2.22 -18.13 13.79
N HIS A 573 -3.09 -18.66 12.93
CA HIS A 573 -3.78 -17.92 11.86
C HIS A 573 -4.61 -16.74 12.42
N GLU A 574 -5.61 -16.98 13.27
CA GLU A 574 -6.42 -15.91 13.89
C GLU A 574 -5.56 -14.86 14.64
N ILE A 575 -4.53 -15.32 15.35
CA ILE A 575 -3.63 -14.46 16.12
C ILE A 575 -2.74 -13.61 15.20
N SER A 576 -2.41 -14.09 13.99
CA SER A 576 -1.64 -13.33 12.98
C SER A 576 -2.39 -12.07 12.52
N HIS A 577 -3.71 -12.15 12.42
CA HIS A 577 -4.62 -11.00 12.19
C HIS A 577 -4.82 -10.10 13.43
N ASN A 578 -4.03 -10.30 14.49
CA ASN A 578 -4.11 -9.59 15.76
C ASN A 578 -5.44 -9.78 16.54
N LEU A 579 -6.22 -10.82 16.25
CA LEU A 579 -7.59 -10.94 16.76
C LEU A 579 -7.70 -11.30 18.26
N ALA A 580 -6.70 -11.91 18.90
CA ALA A 580 -6.82 -12.30 20.32
C ALA A 580 -6.66 -11.13 21.32
N PHE A 581 -5.93 -10.07 20.95
CA PHE A 581 -5.62 -8.93 21.81
C PHE A 581 -5.51 -7.61 21.04
N LYS A 582 -5.84 -6.48 21.68
CA LYS A 582 -5.61 -5.14 21.10
C LYS A 582 -4.12 -4.73 20.99
N SER A 583 -3.20 -5.54 21.51
CA SER A 583 -1.76 -5.31 21.44
C SER A 583 -1.11 -6.36 20.51
N PRO A 584 -0.53 -5.95 19.37
CA PRO A 584 0.15 -6.88 18.46
C PRO A 584 1.29 -7.65 19.11
N PHE A 585 2.00 -7.05 20.09
CA PHE A 585 3.02 -7.76 20.85
C PHE A 585 2.42 -8.88 21.72
N ALA A 586 1.24 -8.65 22.33
CA ALA A 586 0.54 -9.69 23.09
C ALA A 586 0.02 -10.82 22.18
N ASN A 587 -0.42 -10.50 20.95
CA ASN A 587 -0.74 -11.50 19.94
C ASN A 587 0.51 -12.35 19.59
N ARG A 588 1.65 -11.72 19.27
CA ARG A 588 2.89 -12.47 18.96
C ARG A 588 3.34 -13.37 20.11
N LEU A 589 3.21 -12.94 21.37
CA LEU A 589 3.48 -13.80 22.53
C LEU A 589 2.49 -14.97 22.64
N LEU A 590 1.20 -14.76 22.35
CA LEU A 590 0.21 -15.84 22.32
C LEU A 590 0.45 -16.81 21.15
N ALA A 591 0.91 -16.33 19.98
CA ALA A 591 1.28 -17.17 18.85
C ALA A 591 2.46 -18.09 19.21
N ILE A 592 3.51 -17.55 19.84
CA ILE A 592 4.64 -18.34 20.35
C ILE A 592 4.17 -19.35 21.42
N PHE A 593 3.20 -19.00 22.27
CA PHE A 593 2.64 -19.92 23.25
C PHE A 593 1.78 -21.03 22.60
N ALA A 594 0.96 -20.69 21.60
CA ALA A 594 0.21 -21.65 20.78
C ALA A 594 1.13 -22.58 19.97
N ASN A 595 2.34 -22.11 19.64
CA ASN A 595 3.35 -22.88 18.92
C ASN A 595 3.94 -24.02 19.77
N LEU A 596 3.92 -23.93 21.10
CA LEU A 596 4.68 -24.86 21.96
C LEU A 596 4.40 -26.36 21.67
N PRO A 597 3.14 -26.82 21.51
CA PRO A 597 2.84 -28.22 21.19
C PRO A 597 3.16 -28.66 19.76
N ILE A 598 3.65 -27.77 18.91
CA ILE A 598 3.94 -28.05 17.52
C ILE A 598 5.36 -28.63 17.36
N GLY A 599 6.25 -28.35 18.32
CA GLY A 599 7.64 -28.86 18.34
C GLY A 599 8.57 -28.22 17.31
N ILE A 600 8.08 -27.26 16.50
CA ILE A 600 8.84 -26.56 15.47
C ILE A 600 8.47 -25.06 15.53
N PRO A 601 9.43 -24.13 15.67
CA PRO A 601 9.17 -22.70 15.92
C PRO A 601 8.80 -21.94 14.64
N TYR A 602 7.58 -22.14 14.12
CA TYR A 602 7.13 -21.58 12.84
C TYR A 602 6.26 -20.31 12.95
N SER A 603 5.60 -20.06 14.09
CA SER A 603 4.59 -18.99 14.23
C SER A 603 5.09 -17.58 13.90
N ALA A 604 6.36 -17.30 14.18
CA ALA A 604 7.02 -16.03 13.84
C ALA A 604 7.15 -15.81 12.32
N ALA A 605 7.43 -16.86 11.55
CA ALA A 605 7.56 -16.82 10.10
C ALA A 605 6.20 -16.89 9.40
N PHE A 606 5.22 -17.58 10.01
CA PHE A 606 3.87 -17.72 9.47
C PHE A 606 3.16 -16.36 9.31
N ARG A 607 3.23 -15.44 10.29
CA ARG A 607 2.52 -14.14 10.20
C ARG A 607 2.85 -13.32 8.94
N PRO A 608 4.12 -12.96 8.65
CA PRO A 608 4.44 -12.14 7.47
C PRO A 608 4.11 -12.89 6.16
N TYR A 609 4.27 -14.21 6.15
CA TYR A 609 3.88 -15.05 5.02
C TYR A 609 2.37 -14.98 4.74
N HIS A 610 1.56 -15.34 5.74
CA HIS A 610 0.10 -15.41 5.65
C HIS A 610 -0.55 -14.08 5.26
N LEU A 611 -0.02 -12.96 5.79
CA LEU A 611 -0.49 -11.63 5.42
C LEU A 611 -0.01 -11.17 4.04
N THR A 612 1.05 -11.77 3.48
CA THR A 612 1.44 -11.58 2.08
C THR A 612 0.44 -12.28 1.16
N HIS A 613 0.06 -13.52 1.47
CA HIS A 613 -0.96 -14.29 0.75
C HIS A 613 -2.30 -13.52 0.68
N HIS A 614 -2.83 -13.06 1.82
CA HIS A 614 -4.04 -12.20 1.87
C HIS A 614 -3.95 -10.82 1.18
N LYS A 615 -2.75 -10.39 0.75
CA LYS A 615 -2.55 -9.15 -0.04
C LYS A 615 -2.18 -9.43 -1.50
N SER A 616 -1.99 -10.69 -1.87
CA SER A 616 -1.32 -11.11 -3.12
C SER A 616 -1.88 -12.42 -3.67
N LEU A 617 -3.16 -12.71 -3.44
CA LEU A 617 -3.75 -14.04 -3.70
C LEU A 617 -3.54 -14.47 -5.16
N GLY A 618 -2.91 -15.63 -5.35
CA GLY A 618 -2.57 -16.18 -6.66
C GLY A 618 -1.39 -15.51 -7.39
N VAL A 619 -0.70 -14.52 -6.81
CA VAL A 619 0.44 -13.87 -7.48
C VAL A 619 1.64 -14.79 -7.50
N ALA A 620 2.07 -15.20 -8.70
CA ALA A 620 3.00 -16.31 -8.92
C ALA A 620 4.40 -16.15 -8.29
N SER A 621 4.80 -14.93 -7.95
CA SER A 621 6.08 -14.60 -7.30
C SER A 621 5.98 -14.34 -5.79
N LEU A 622 4.78 -14.18 -5.24
CA LEU A 622 4.55 -13.72 -3.86
C LEU A 622 3.73 -14.69 -3.00
N ASP A 623 2.75 -15.38 -3.61
CA ASP A 623 1.89 -16.35 -2.95
C ASP A 623 2.53 -17.74 -2.98
N THR A 624 3.03 -18.22 -1.84
CA THR A 624 3.71 -19.52 -1.77
C THR A 624 2.76 -20.69 -1.47
N ASP A 625 1.45 -20.47 -1.38
CA ASP A 625 0.45 -21.57 -1.33
C ASP A 625 0.13 -22.09 -2.74
N LEU A 626 0.66 -21.43 -3.77
CA LEU A 626 0.75 -21.92 -5.13
C LEU A 626 1.80 -23.04 -5.27
N PRO A 627 1.45 -24.19 -5.87
CA PRO A 627 2.43 -25.14 -6.37
C PRO A 627 3.29 -24.53 -7.50
N THR A 628 4.56 -24.89 -7.50
CA THR A 628 5.47 -24.71 -8.64
C THR A 628 5.09 -25.66 -9.78
N ALA A 629 5.45 -25.31 -11.02
CA ALA A 629 5.24 -26.17 -12.18
C ALA A 629 5.95 -27.54 -12.05
N LEU A 630 7.10 -27.57 -11.35
CA LEU A 630 7.84 -28.82 -11.07
C LEU A 630 7.10 -29.71 -10.07
N GLU A 631 6.60 -29.16 -8.96
CA GLU A 631 5.75 -29.91 -8.02
C GLU A 631 4.52 -30.46 -8.73
N ALA A 632 3.84 -29.65 -9.53
CA ALA A 632 2.66 -30.08 -10.26
C ALA A 632 2.98 -31.20 -11.27
N PHE A 633 4.01 -31.04 -12.09
CA PHE A 633 4.43 -32.05 -13.08
C PHE A 633 4.77 -33.41 -12.44
N PHE A 634 5.49 -33.42 -11.31
CA PHE A 634 5.89 -34.68 -10.66
C PHE A 634 4.81 -35.30 -9.78
N LEU A 635 3.88 -34.50 -9.24
CA LEU A 635 2.90 -34.97 -8.24
C LEU A 635 1.47 -35.16 -8.81
N ASP A 636 1.15 -34.73 -10.03
CA ASP A 636 -0.21 -34.82 -10.58
C ASP A 636 -0.58 -36.23 -11.10
N SER A 637 -0.44 -37.22 -10.24
CA SER A 637 -0.90 -38.62 -10.42
C SER A 637 -1.54 -39.11 -9.12
N VAL A 638 -2.38 -40.15 -9.14
CA VAL A 638 -3.06 -40.63 -7.91
C VAL A 638 -2.07 -40.90 -6.75
N PHE A 639 -0.90 -41.46 -7.05
CA PHE A 639 0.15 -41.67 -6.05
C PHE A 639 0.84 -40.36 -5.63
N GLY A 640 1.15 -39.47 -6.59
CA GLY A 640 1.77 -38.18 -6.32
C GLY A 640 0.87 -37.23 -5.51
N LYS A 641 -0.44 -37.22 -5.77
CA LYS A 641 -1.45 -36.46 -5.03
C LYS A 641 -1.65 -37.04 -3.63
N ALA A 642 -1.68 -38.37 -3.49
CA ALA A 642 -1.70 -39.03 -2.18
C ALA A 642 -0.43 -38.71 -1.36
N PHE A 643 0.75 -38.68 -2.00
CA PHE A 643 2.00 -38.24 -1.38
C PHE A 643 1.92 -36.76 -0.97
N PHE A 644 1.49 -35.87 -1.86
CA PHE A 644 1.29 -34.44 -1.58
C PHE A 644 0.39 -34.23 -0.36
N CYS A 645 -0.79 -34.85 -0.31
CA CYS A 645 -1.72 -34.75 0.82
C CYS A 645 -1.23 -35.45 2.10
N THR A 646 -0.26 -36.38 2.01
CA THR A 646 0.35 -37.02 3.19
C THR A 646 1.47 -36.17 3.79
N PHE A 647 2.25 -35.49 2.95
CA PHE A 647 3.39 -34.67 3.34
C PHE A 647 3.11 -33.16 3.21
N GLN A 648 1.83 -32.75 3.19
CA GLN A 648 1.40 -31.41 2.80
C GLN A 648 2.03 -30.32 3.68
N ILE A 649 2.12 -30.56 4.98
CA ILE A 649 2.79 -29.66 5.93
C ILE A 649 4.26 -29.37 5.57
N LEU A 650 4.96 -30.30 4.92
CA LEU A 650 6.35 -30.10 4.48
C LEU A 650 6.41 -29.20 3.24
N PHE A 651 5.46 -29.33 2.31
CA PHE A 651 5.40 -28.40 1.17
C PHE A 651 5.14 -26.97 1.64
N TYR A 652 4.18 -26.77 2.54
CA TYR A 652 3.88 -25.46 3.13
C TYR A 652 5.03 -24.90 3.99
N ALA A 653 5.80 -25.76 4.68
CA ALA A 653 6.95 -25.32 5.48
C ALA A 653 8.24 -25.07 4.66
N LEU A 654 8.43 -25.77 3.53
CA LEU A 654 9.66 -25.71 2.74
C LEU A 654 9.56 -24.76 1.53
N ARG A 655 8.41 -24.67 0.84
CA ARG A 655 8.25 -23.83 -0.36
C ARG A 655 8.56 -22.33 -0.14
N PRO A 656 8.27 -21.70 1.01
CA PRO A 656 8.70 -20.32 1.29
C PRO A 656 10.23 -20.11 1.17
N MET A 657 11.04 -21.14 1.46
CA MET A 657 12.50 -21.05 1.33
C MET A 657 12.99 -21.02 -0.13
N PHE A 658 12.11 -21.28 -1.11
CA PHE A 658 12.44 -21.32 -2.54
C PHE A 658 11.69 -20.27 -3.38
N ILE A 659 10.55 -19.75 -2.90
CA ILE A 659 9.79 -18.67 -3.58
C ILE A 659 10.06 -17.31 -2.94
N TYR A 660 9.69 -17.13 -1.67
CA TYR A 660 9.82 -15.87 -0.96
C TYR A 660 10.09 -16.10 0.54
N SER A 661 11.30 -15.75 0.97
CA SER A 661 11.73 -15.87 2.37
C SER A 661 11.67 -14.52 3.08
N PRO A 662 10.77 -14.32 4.06
CA PRO A 662 10.76 -13.10 4.86
C PRO A 662 12.03 -12.98 5.73
N PRO A 663 12.53 -11.76 5.98
CA PRO A 663 13.76 -11.54 6.73
C PRO A 663 13.61 -11.98 8.19
N PHE A 664 14.66 -12.62 8.71
CA PHE A 664 14.73 -13.10 10.09
C PHE A 664 14.83 -11.93 11.08
N THR A 665 14.03 -11.95 12.14
CA THR A 665 13.94 -10.86 13.13
C THR A 665 14.01 -11.36 14.57
N SER A 666 14.11 -10.45 15.54
CA SER A 666 14.17 -10.76 16.98
C SER A 666 13.01 -11.63 17.48
N ILE A 667 11.82 -11.55 16.88
CA ILE A 667 10.67 -12.40 17.26
C ILE A 667 10.85 -13.85 16.80
N HIS A 668 11.58 -14.09 15.70
CA HIS A 668 11.95 -15.43 15.25
C HIS A 668 12.95 -16.06 16.22
N LEU A 669 13.97 -15.31 16.63
CA LEU A 669 14.93 -15.74 17.65
C LEU A 669 14.22 -16.04 18.99
N LEU A 670 13.24 -15.21 19.39
CA LEU A 670 12.44 -15.47 20.59
C LEU A 670 11.60 -16.75 20.45
N ASN A 671 10.92 -16.97 19.32
CA ASN A 671 10.15 -18.19 19.07
C ASN A 671 11.04 -19.44 19.15
N ILE A 672 12.24 -19.40 18.56
CA ILE A 672 13.22 -20.49 18.59
C ILE A 672 13.70 -20.77 20.01
N ILE A 673 14.13 -19.74 20.75
CA ILE A 673 14.61 -19.89 22.14
C ILE A 673 13.50 -20.45 23.04
N VAL A 674 12.28 -19.91 22.94
CA VAL A 674 11.14 -20.33 23.76
C VAL A 674 10.72 -21.77 23.45
N GLN A 675 10.72 -22.18 22.17
CA GLN A 675 10.42 -23.56 21.76
C GLN A 675 11.47 -24.53 22.30
N PHE A 676 12.77 -24.30 22.08
CA PHE A 676 13.82 -25.19 22.59
C PHE A 676 13.87 -25.28 24.12
N ILE A 677 13.59 -24.18 24.84
CA ILE A 677 13.47 -24.21 26.31
C ILE A 677 12.26 -25.04 26.72
N PHE A 678 11.10 -24.86 26.08
CA PHE A 678 9.89 -25.63 26.36
C PHE A 678 10.11 -27.13 26.10
N ASP A 679 10.66 -27.51 24.95
CA ASP A 679 10.88 -28.92 24.59
C ASP A 679 11.89 -29.58 25.54
N PHE A 680 12.96 -28.87 25.93
CA PHE A 680 13.88 -29.37 26.96
C PHE A 680 13.21 -29.53 28.34
N CYS A 681 12.41 -28.54 28.76
CA CYS A 681 11.66 -28.60 30.02
C CYS A 681 10.61 -29.72 30.02
N LEU A 682 9.89 -29.92 28.91
CA LEU A 682 8.90 -30.99 28.74
C LEU A 682 9.57 -32.37 28.74
N TYR A 683 10.68 -32.52 28.01
CA TYR A 683 11.51 -33.73 28.05
C TYR A 683 11.96 -34.07 29.48
N LYS A 684 12.44 -33.07 30.24
CA LYS A 684 12.85 -33.27 31.64
C LYS A 684 11.68 -33.55 32.58
N PHE A 685 10.54 -32.89 32.41
CA PHE A 685 9.32 -33.12 33.18
C PHE A 685 8.74 -34.54 32.92
N CYS A 686 8.82 -35.02 31.68
CA CYS A 686 8.50 -36.39 31.27
C CYS A 686 9.64 -37.38 31.59
N ASN A 687 10.33 -37.23 32.73
CA ASN A 687 11.39 -38.12 33.21
C ASN A 687 12.56 -38.36 32.23
N SER A 688 12.92 -37.37 31.41
CA SER A 688 13.88 -37.52 30.29
C SER A 688 13.46 -38.56 29.24
N SER A 689 12.16 -38.69 28.98
CA SER A 689 11.61 -39.56 27.94
C SER A 689 11.40 -38.81 26.60
N PRO A 690 12.00 -39.28 25.49
CA PRO A 690 11.80 -38.66 24.17
C PRO A 690 10.40 -38.89 23.59
N GLN A 691 9.63 -39.86 24.11
CA GLN A 691 8.25 -40.15 23.72
C GLN A 691 7.33 -38.91 23.76
N SER A 692 7.58 -38.00 24.71
CA SER A 692 6.85 -36.74 24.83
C SER A 692 7.04 -35.83 23.61
N ILE A 693 8.28 -35.69 23.13
CA ILE A 693 8.63 -34.89 21.95
C ILE A 693 8.20 -35.60 20.66
N TYR A 694 8.38 -36.92 20.59
CA TYR A 694 7.87 -37.72 19.46
C TYR A 694 6.35 -37.60 19.30
N TYR A 695 5.60 -37.46 20.41
CA TYR A 695 4.15 -37.26 20.35
C TYR A 695 3.79 -35.89 19.74
N LEU A 696 4.47 -34.81 20.14
CA LEU A 696 4.23 -33.47 19.58
C LEU A 696 4.56 -33.42 18.08
N ILE A 697 5.76 -33.88 17.68
CA ILE A 697 6.19 -33.88 16.27
C ILE A 697 5.29 -34.77 15.41
N LEU A 698 4.90 -35.96 15.90
CA LEU A 698 3.95 -36.83 15.19
C LEU A 698 2.57 -36.17 15.05
N SER A 699 2.10 -35.48 16.09
CA SER A 699 0.83 -34.75 16.07
C SER A 699 0.84 -33.61 15.04
N SER A 700 1.94 -32.85 14.95
CA SER A 700 2.13 -31.80 13.93
C SER A 700 2.22 -32.33 12.51
N PHE A 701 2.90 -33.47 12.31
CA PHE A 701 2.95 -34.13 11.01
C PHE A 701 1.55 -34.58 10.59
N LEU A 702 0.90 -35.42 11.41
CA LEU A 702 -0.43 -35.98 11.13
C LEU A 702 -1.51 -34.90 10.98
N ALA A 703 -1.38 -33.76 11.68
CA ALA A 703 -2.26 -32.60 11.52
C ALA A 703 -2.33 -32.12 10.06
N GLY A 704 -1.18 -32.00 9.38
CA GLY A 704 -1.10 -31.63 7.96
C GLY A 704 -0.77 -32.81 7.03
N SER A 705 -1.28 -33.99 7.36
CA SER A 705 -1.35 -35.19 6.50
C SER A 705 -2.82 -35.46 6.11
N LEU A 706 -3.14 -36.72 5.78
CA LEU A 706 -4.50 -37.23 5.51
C LEU A 706 -5.41 -37.22 6.76
N HIS A 707 -5.65 -36.05 7.35
CA HIS A 707 -6.54 -35.84 8.50
C HIS A 707 -7.80 -35.06 8.07
N PRO A 708 -9.01 -35.35 8.59
CA PRO A 708 -10.26 -34.71 8.13
C PRO A 708 -10.26 -33.18 8.11
N CYS A 709 -9.56 -32.54 9.06
CA CYS A 709 -9.45 -31.08 9.10
C CYS A 709 -8.39 -30.51 8.13
N ALA A 710 -7.44 -31.32 7.64
CA ALA A 710 -6.41 -30.87 6.70
C ALA A 710 -6.95 -30.55 5.30
N GLY A 711 -8.18 -30.97 4.99
CA GLY A 711 -8.82 -30.66 3.72
C GLY A 711 -9.13 -29.18 3.51
N HIS A 712 -9.00 -28.32 4.54
CA HIS A 712 -9.12 -26.86 4.40
C HIS A 712 -8.06 -26.31 3.43
N PHE A 713 -6.77 -26.61 3.65
CA PHE A 713 -5.65 -26.26 2.75
C PHE A 713 -5.83 -26.64 1.27
N ILE A 714 -6.74 -27.58 0.97
CA ILE A 714 -7.09 -27.98 -0.39
C ILE A 714 -8.36 -27.24 -0.85
N ALA A 715 -9.42 -27.32 -0.05
CA ALA A 715 -10.74 -26.74 -0.30
C ALA A 715 -10.68 -25.23 -0.55
N GLU A 716 -9.83 -24.54 0.19
CA GLU A 716 -9.85 -23.07 0.26
C GLU A 716 -9.34 -22.41 -1.01
N HIS A 717 -8.48 -23.09 -1.80
CA HIS A 717 -7.76 -22.46 -2.93
C HIS A 717 -7.58 -23.36 -4.19
N TYR A 718 -8.06 -24.61 -4.22
CA TYR A 718 -8.09 -25.40 -5.47
C TYR A 718 -9.50 -25.37 -6.07
N PHE A 719 -9.61 -25.25 -7.40
CA PHE A 719 -10.92 -25.35 -8.05
C PHE A 719 -11.31 -26.81 -8.36
N PHE A 720 -12.60 -27.08 -8.21
CA PHE A 720 -13.23 -28.40 -8.43
C PHE A 720 -14.33 -28.31 -9.52
N SER A 721 -14.22 -27.36 -10.46
CA SER A 721 -15.28 -26.99 -11.43
C SER A 721 -15.72 -28.08 -12.41
N LYS A 722 -15.02 -29.22 -12.49
CA LYS A 722 -15.35 -30.36 -13.35
C LYS A 722 -15.87 -31.60 -12.59
N THR A 723 -15.97 -31.55 -11.26
CA THR A 723 -16.44 -32.70 -10.46
C THR A 723 -17.96 -32.77 -10.45
N GLY A 724 -18.54 -33.97 -10.62
CA GLY A 724 -19.98 -34.13 -10.90
C GLY A 724 -20.96 -33.81 -9.76
N ALA A 725 -20.48 -33.55 -8.53
CA ALA A 725 -21.24 -33.08 -7.37
C ALA A 725 -20.27 -32.66 -6.25
N GLY A 726 -20.75 -31.94 -5.22
CA GLY A 726 -20.01 -31.69 -3.96
C GLY A 726 -19.44 -30.27 -3.76
N THR A 727 -19.66 -29.39 -4.74
CA THR A 727 -19.18 -28.00 -4.83
C THR A 727 -20.31 -26.97 -4.95
N GLU A 728 -21.56 -27.41 -4.88
CA GLU A 728 -22.75 -26.60 -5.20
C GLU A 728 -22.95 -25.46 -4.20
N SER A 729 -23.61 -24.39 -4.65
CA SER A 729 -23.92 -23.26 -3.78
C SER A 729 -25.04 -23.58 -2.77
N ILE A 730 -25.14 -22.77 -1.71
CA ILE A 730 -26.23 -22.90 -0.74
C ILE A 730 -27.58 -22.64 -1.43
N GLU A 731 -27.62 -21.76 -2.42
CA GLU A 731 -28.82 -21.49 -3.21
C GLU A 731 -29.22 -22.66 -4.10
N GLU A 732 -28.28 -23.26 -4.86
CA GLU A 732 -28.51 -24.46 -5.66
C GLU A 732 -29.04 -25.61 -4.80
N LEU A 733 -28.44 -25.82 -3.61
CA LEU A 733 -28.86 -26.80 -2.62
C LEU A 733 -30.27 -26.58 -2.05
N ARG A 734 -30.80 -25.36 -2.10
CA ARG A 734 -32.19 -25.05 -1.70
C ARG A 734 -33.16 -25.30 -2.83
N ARG A 735 -32.82 -24.89 -4.06
CA ARG A 735 -33.62 -25.18 -5.28
C ARG A 735 -33.79 -26.68 -5.49
N GLN A 736 -32.69 -27.45 -5.39
CA GLN A 736 -32.72 -28.93 -5.41
C GLN A 736 -33.59 -29.58 -4.31
N LYS A 737 -34.00 -28.84 -3.27
CA LYS A 737 -34.90 -29.31 -2.20
C LYS A 737 -36.34 -28.82 -2.32
N SER A 738 -36.59 -27.70 -3.02
CA SER A 738 -37.96 -27.29 -3.37
C SER A 738 -38.53 -28.16 -4.49
N ASP A 739 -37.69 -28.53 -5.44
CA ASP A 739 -38.11 -29.07 -6.75
C ASP A 739 -38.34 -30.59 -6.69
N ASN A 740 -38.89 -31.07 -5.58
CA ASN A 740 -39.09 -32.49 -5.26
C ASN A 740 -40.38 -33.06 -5.91
N GLN A 741 -40.67 -32.63 -7.14
CA GLN A 741 -41.64 -33.24 -8.05
C GLN A 741 -40.90 -33.77 -9.28
N GLU A 742 -41.27 -34.97 -9.74
CA GLU A 742 -40.52 -35.69 -10.76
C GLU A 742 -40.50 -34.97 -12.12
N THR A 743 -39.35 -34.39 -12.47
CA THR A 743 -38.92 -34.14 -13.85
C THR A 743 -37.51 -34.66 -14.06
N GLU A 744 -37.22 -35.05 -15.30
CA GLU A 744 -36.02 -35.81 -15.65
C GLU A 744 -34.73 -35.00 -15.41
N LYS A 745 -33.64 -35.68 -15.02
CA LYS A 745 -32.30 -35.09 -15.05
C LYS A 745 -31.97 -34.62 -16.47
N PRO A 746 -31.71 -33.32 -16.71
CA PRO A 746 -31.12 -32.88 -17.97
C PRO A 746 -29.74 -33.53 -18.12
N ALA A 747 -29.47 -34.13 -19.28
CA ALA A 747 -28.17 -34.73 -19.54
C ALA A 747 -27.12 -33.64 -19.80
N GLY A 748 -26.31 -33.32 -18.79
CA GLY A 748 -25.10 -32.51 -18.94
C GLY A 748 -25.32 -31.11 -19.53
N ASP A 749 -26.36 -30.39 -19.07
CA ASP A 749 -26.67 -29.07 -19.61
C ASP A 749 -25.59 -28.04 -19.26
N ALA A 750 -25.15 -27.27 -20.25
CA ALA A 750 -24.05 -26.31 -20.17
C ALA A 750 -24.49 -24.95 -19.56
N SER A 751 -25.45 -25.01 -18.64
CA SER A 751 -26.27 -23.88 -18.18
C SER A 751 -26.13 -23.55 -16.69
N SER A 752 -25.30 -24.27 -15.92
CA SER A 752 -24.88 -23.80 -14.60
C SER A 752 -24.27 -22.40 -14.74
N PRO A 753 -24.64 -21.42 -13.90
CA PRO A 753 -24.05 -20.08 -13.94
C PRO A 753 -22.51 -20.10 -13.86
N LEU A 754 -21.95 -21.12 -13.18
CA LEU A 754 -20.51 -21.33 -13.03
C LEU A 754 -19.80 -21.77 -14.32
N ALA A 755 -20.52 -22.25 -15.34
CA ALA A 755 -19.93 -22.76 -16.59
C ALA A 755 -19.33 -21.67 -17.50
N ASN A 756 -19.69 -20.40 -17.28
CA ASN A 756 -19.16 -19.23 -18.02
C ASN A 756 -18.52 -18.16 -17.11
N LEU A 757 -18.36 -18.44 -15.81
CA LEU A 757 -17.70 -17.53 -14.87
C LEU A 757 -16.18 -17.75 -14.85
N THR A 758 -15.45 -16.71 -14.46
CA THR A 758 -14.05 -16.82 -14.03
C THR A 758 -13.94 -17.92 -12.96
N PRO A 759 -12.92 -18.80 -13.00
CA PRO A 759 -12.80 -19.88 -12.02
C PRO A 759 -12.89 -19.33 -10.58
N PRO A 760 -13.75 -19.89 -9.71
CA PRO A 760 -13.82 -19.47 -8.32
C PRO A 760 -12.47 -19.73 -7.65
N GLU A 761 -11.82 -18.65 -7.24
CA GLU A 761 -10.46 -18.68 -6.66
C GLU A 761 -10.46 -19.32 -5.26
N THR A 762 -11.60 -19.21 -4.55
CA THR A 762 -11.76 -19.65 -3.18
C THR A 762 -13.15 -20.22 -2.90
N TYR A 763 -13.22 -21.27 -2.07
CA TYR A 763 -14.47 -21.95 -1.69
C TYR A 763 -14.66 -21.94 -0.17
N SER A 764 -15.91 -22.07 0.26
CA SER A 764 -16.26 -22.14 1.68
C SER A 764 -16.87 -23.47 2.08
N TYR A 765 -16.71 -23.84 3.34
CA TYR A 765 -17.19 -25.06 3.99
C TYR A 765 -17.94 -24.67 5.26
N TYR A 766 -19.21 -25.02 5.32
CA TYR A 766 -20.12 -24.67 6.43
C TYR A 766 -20.43 -25.86 7.35
N GLY A 767 -19.65 -26.94 7.26
CA GLY A 767 -19.90 -28.19 7.99
C GLY A 767 -19.30 -28.25 9.41
N PRO A 768 -19.52 -29.38 10.13
CA PRO A 768 -19.26 -29.46 11.57
C PRO A 768 -17.80 -29.39 11.99
N LEU A 769 -16.82 -29.58 11.08
CA LEU A 769 -15.40 -29.51 11.45
C LEU A 769 -14.98 -28.08 11.84
N ASN A 770 -15.71 -27.04 11.40
CA ASN A 770 -15.51 -25.64 11.78
C ASN A 770 -15.45 -25.40 13.30
N LEU A 771 -16.15 -26.22 14.10
CA LEU A 771 -16.11 -26.19 15.57
C LEU A 771 -14.71 -26.46 16.14
N LEU A 772 -13.87 -27.18 15.41
CA LEU A 772 -12.50 -27.55 15.80
C LEU A 772 -11.45 -26.61 15.18
N THR A 773 -11.82 -25.85 14.15
CA THR A 773 -10.91 -25.15 13.23
C THR A 773 -11.21 -23.65 13.14
N TYR A 774 -11.62 -23.02 14.26
CA TYR A 774 -11.90 -21.58 14.35
C TYR A 774 -12.79 -21.06 13.21
N ASN A 775 -13.82 -21.81 12.82
CA ASN A 775 -14.73 -21.47 11.72
C ASN A 775 -14.05 -21.10 10.38
N VAL A 776 -12.78 -21.45 10.14
CA VAL A 776 -11.99 -20.99 8.96
C VAL A 776 -12.64 -21.39 7.63
N GLY A 777 -13.43 -22.46 7.61
CA GLY A 777 -14.22 -22.86 6.44
C GLY A 777 -15.18 -21.79 5.94
N LEU A 778 -15.56 -20.78 6.74
CA LEU A 778 -16.14 -19.52 6.26
C LEU A 778 -15.03 -18.65 5.64
N HIS A 779 -14.37 -19.22 4.63
CA HIS A 779 -13.12 -18.75 4.07
C HIS A 779 -13.31 -17.55 3.12
N ASN A 780 -14.46 -17.49 2.42
CA ASN A 780 -14.81 -16.31 1.63
C ASN A 780 -15.10 -15.12 2.56
N GLU A 781 -15.83 -15.35 3.64
CA GLU A 781 -16.09 -14.37 4.69
C GLU A 781 -14.80 -13.90 5.38
N HIS A 782 -13.88 -14.83 5.63
CA HIS A 782 -12.57 -14.54 6.22
C HIS A 782 -11.70 -13.70 5.27
N HIS A 783 -11.51 -14.08 4.01
CA HIS A 783 -10.75 -13.27 3.06
C HIS A 783 -11.43 -11.92 2.76
N ASP A 784 -12.76 -11.88 2.71
CA ASP A 784 -13.51 -10.64 2.57
C ASP A 784 -13.36 -9.74 3.80
N PHE A 785 -13.24 -10.28 5.01
CA PHE A 785 -13.08 -9.50 6.24
C PHE A 785 -12.12 -10.15 7.26
N PRO A 786 -10.78 -10.15 7.03
CA PRO A 786 -9.80 -10.89 7.85
C PRO A 786 -9.58 -10.32 9.26
N ALA A 787 -10.46 -9.41 9.68
CA ALA A 787 -10.47 -8.75 10.98
C ALA A 787 -11.84 -8.87 11.67
N VAL A 788 -12.79 -9.63 11.10
CA VAL A 788 -13.94 -10.19 11.79
C VAL A 788 -13.48 -11.53 12.39
N PRO A 789 -13.51 -11.71 13.72
CA PRO A 789 -13.00 -12.93 14.34
C PRO A 789 -13.92 -14.12 14.08
N TRP A 790 -13.35 -15.32 14.17
CA TRP A 790 -14.05 -16.59 13.97
C TRP A 790 -15.43 -16.72 14.62
N THR A 791 -15.62 -16.18 15.83
CA THR A 791 -16.89 -16.20 16.58
C THR A 791 -18.03 -15.46 15.86
N ARG A 792 -17.70 -14.60 14.89
CA ARG A 792 -18.62 -13.67 14.20
C ARG A 792 -18.68 -13.89 12.69
N LEU A 793 -17.88 -14.79 12.10
CA LEU A 793 -17.95 -15.12 10.67
C LEU A 793 -19.35 -15.60 10.25
N TYR A 794 -20.02 -16.42 11.08
CA TYR A 794 -21.42 -16.78 10.83
C TYR A 794 -22.39 -15.59 10.92
N ALA A 795 -22.10 -14.54 11.69
CA ALA A 795 -22.93 -13.33 11.71
C ALA A 795 -22.71 -12.49 10.44
N LEU A 796 -21.47 -12.38 9.97
CA LEU A 796 -21.11 -11.75 8.69
C LEU A 796 -21.81 -12.45 7.51
N HIS A 797 -21.72 -13.77 7.45
CA HIS A 797 -22.47 -14.58 6.47
C HIS A 797 -23.98 -14.34 6.56
N ASN A 798 -24.54 -14.25 7.78
CA ASN A 798 -25.99 -14.07 7.94
C ASN A 798 -26.50 -12.66 7.60
N ILE A 799 -25.64 -11.64 7.61
CA ILE A 799 -25.98 -10.28 7.16
C ILE A 799 -25.93 -10.21 5.63
N ALA A 800 -24.79 -10.59 5.03
CA ALA A 800 -24.51 -10.41 3.60
C ALA A 800 -24.77 -11.69 2.77
N LYS A 801 -25.90 -12.38 3.02
CA LYS A 801 -26.22 -13.69 2.43
C LYS A 801 -26.23 -13.69 0.91
N GLU A 802 -26.72 -12.63 0.29
CA GLU A 802 -26.81 -12.49 -1.16
C GLU A 802 -25.43 -12.43 -1.84
N PHE A 803 -24.37 -12.16 -1.08
CA PHE A 803 -22.98 -12.16 -1.57
C PHE A 803 -22.27 -13.52 -1.37
N TYR A 804 -22.76 -14.38 -0.47
CA TYR A 804 -22.11 -15.65 -0.09
C TYR A 804 -22.91 -16.91 -0.46
N GLU A 805 -24.24 -16.91 -0.33
CA GLU A 805 -25.08 -18.09 -0.63
C GLU A 805 -25.08 -18.52 -2.12
N PRO A 806 -24.87 -17.62 -3.11
CA PRO A 806 -24.66 -17.99 -4.51
C PRO A 806 -23.27 -18.55 -4.83
N LEU A 807 -22.28 -18.40 -3.94
CA LEU A 807 -20.91 -18.88 -4.17
C LEU A 807 -20.83 -20.41 -4.03
N PRO A 808 -19.94 -21.08 -4.80
CA PRO A 808 -19.76 -22.53 -4.69
C PRO A 808 -19.17 -22.91 -3.32
N SER A 809 -19.61 -24.03 -2.77
CA SER A 809 -19.26 -24.44 -1.41
C SER A 809 -18.96 -25.93 -1.31
N HIS A 810 -17.93 -26.28 -0.53
CA HIS A 810 -17.58 -27.67 -0.30
C HIS A 810 -18.46 -28.29 0.78
N ARG A 811 -19.07 -29.45 0.48
CA ARG A 811 -19.91 -30.18 1.43
C ARG A 811 -19.11 -30.90 2.53
N SER A 812 -17.84 -31.28 2.27
CA SER A 812 -17.00 -32.05 3.20
C SER A 812 -15.51 -31.97 2.85
N TRP A 813 -14.66 -31.58 3.81
CA TRP A 813 -13.21 -31.62 3.67
C TRP A 813 -12.63 -33.03 3.48
N VAL A 814 -13.29 -34.07 4.01
CA VAL A 814 -12.90 -35.47 3.75
C VAL A 814 -13.15 -35.85 2.28
N TRP A 815 -14.26 -35.36 1.72
CA TRP A 815 -14.56 -35.53 0.30
C TRP A 815 -13.58 -34.75 -0.58
N VAL A 816 -13.21 -33.52 -0.18
CA VAL A 816 -12.19 -32.72 -0.88
C VAL A 816 -10.85 -33.47 -0.99
N ILE A 817 -10.34 -34.05 0.11
CA ILE A 817 -9.09 -34.85 0.08
C ILE A 817 -9.25 -36.07 -0.85
N TYR A 818 -10.35 -36.81 -0.72
CA TYR A 818 -10.62 -38.02 -1.51
C TYR A 818 -10.68 -37.70 -3.02
N THR A 819 -11.44 -36.67 -3.39
CA THR A 819 -11.63 -36.24 -4.78
C THR A 819 -10.35 -35.64 -5.36
N PHE A 820 -9.60 -34.84 -4.60
CA PHE A 820 -8.31 -34.32 -5.05
C PHE A 820 -7.33 -35.45 -5.39
N ILE A 821 -7.29 -36.53 -4.59
CA ILE A 821 -6.37 -37.65 -4.83
C ILE A 821 -6.81 -38.52 -6.02
N LEU A 822 -8.12 -38.77 -6.18
CA LEU A 822 -8.63 -39.82 -7.07
C LEU A 822 -9.26 -39.32 -8.37
N ASP A 823 -9.72 -38.07 -8.45
CA ASP A 823 -10.25 -37.51 -9.69
C ASP A 823 -9.09 -37.11 -10.62
N SER A 824 -9.26 -37.34 -11.92
CA SER A 824 -8.31 -36.88 -12.95
C SER A 824 -8.55 -35.43 -13.37
N ASN A 825 -9.67 -34.83 -12.99
CA ASN A 825 -10.06 -33.46 -13.35
C ASN A 825 -9.67 -32.41 -12.30
N VAL A 826 -9.15 -32.82 -11.14
CA VAL A 826 -8.68 -31.94 -10.05
C VAL A 826 -7.29 -32.37 -9.63
N GLY A 827 -6.38 -31.43 -9.44
CA GLY A 827 -4.96 -31.74 -9.24
C GLY A 827 -4.12 -30.51 -8.88
N LEU A 828 -2.78 -30.64 -8.90
CA LEU A 828 -1.89 -29.55 -8.49
C LEU A 828 -1.94 -28.34 -9.45
N TRP A 829 -2.31 -28.56 -10.71
CA TRP A 829 -2.56 -27.51 -11.70
C TRP A 829 -3.83 -26.69 -11.42
N CYS A 830 -4.73 -27.16 -10.55
CA CYS A 830 -6.06 -26.58 -10.33
C CYS A 830 -6.05 -25.34 -9.41
N ARG A 831 -5.04 -24.47 -9.56
CA ARG A 831 -4.90 -23.17 -8.88
C ARG A 831 -4.99 -22.03 -9.90
N VAL A 832 -5.55 -20.90 -9.46
CA VAL A 832 -5.53 -19.65 -10.24
C VAL A 832 -4.20 -18.93 -10.01
N LYS A 833 -3.64 -18.31 -11.07
CA LYS A 833 -2.40 -17.53 -11.00
C LYS A 833 -2.55 -16.13 -11.60
N ARG A 834 -1.79 -15.18 -11.07
CA ARG A 834 -1.63 -13.79 -11.53
C ARG A 834 -0.15 -13.53 -11.83
N ALA A 835 0.14 -12.88 -12.95
CA ALA A 835 1.51 -12.56 -13.35
C ALA A 835 2.06 -11.33 -12.63
N GLU A 836 1.20 -10.37 -12.34
CA GLU A 836 1.51 -9.06 -11.75
C GLU A 836 0.43 -8.67 -10.73
N GLY A 837 0.72 -7.67 -9.89
CA GLY A 837 -0.08 -7.30 -8.72
C GLY A 837 0.46 -7.91 -7.42
N GLY A 838 -0.25 -7.69 -6.30
CA GLY A 838 0.15 -8.15 -4.97
C GLY A 838 1.15 -7.25 -4.23
N ARG A 839 1.31 -7.48 -2.93
CA ARG A 839 2.23 -6.73 -2.03
C ARG A 839 2.78 -7.63 -0.92
N ILE A 840 4.11 -7.69 -0.82
CA ILE A 840 4.84 -8.38 0.25
C ILE A 840 4.54 -7.75 1.61
N VAL A 841 4.36 -8.57 2.65
CA VAL A 841 4.32 -8.14 4.06
C VAL A 841 5.61 -8.56 4.76
N GLY A 842 6.33 -7.57 5.29
CA GLY A 842 7.54 -7.76 6.13
C GLY A 842 8.85 -8.02 5.39
N GLY A 843 8.84 -8.15 4.06
CA GLY A 843 10.05 -8.28 3.23
C GLY A 843 10.69 -6.93 2.95
N GLY A 844 12.00 -6.82 3.14
CA GLY A 844 12.76 -5.63 2.73
C GLY A 844 12.82 -5.54 1.21
N GLY A 845 12.55 -4.35 0.65
CA GLY A 845 12.61 -4.12 -0.79
C GLY A 845 14.01 -4.36 -1.34
N GLY A 846 14.16 -5.39 -2.17
CA GLY A 846 15.42 -5.75 -2.82
C GLY A 846 15.20 -6.79 -3.92
N GLY A 847 15.35 -6.37 -5.17
CA GLY A 847 15.48 -7.30 -6.30
C GLY A 847 16.77 -8.12 -6.17
N ALA A 848 16.80 -9.30 -6.79
CA ALA A 848 17.82 -10.30 -6.52
C ALA A 848 19.21 -10.00 -7.15
N THR A 849 20.00 -9.15 -6.50
CA THR A 849 21.46 -9.02 -6.73
C THR A 849 22.25 -8.80 -5.44
N THR A 850 23.19 -9.72 -5.18
CA THR A 850 24.43 -9.60 -4.36
C THR A 850 24.46 -8.65 -3.14
N ALA A 851 24.64 -9.23 -1.95
CA ALA A 851 24.61 -8.59 -0.63
C ALA A 851 25.66 -7.50 -0.33
N SER A 852 25.27 -6.51 0.48
CA SER A 852 25.94 -6.15 1.77
C SER A 852 25.16 -5.07 2.56
N ASP A 853 25.52 -4.88 3.83
CA ASP A 853 25.20 -3.73 4.71
C ASP A 853 23.74 -3.36 5.05
N GLY A 854 23.11 -4.23 5.86
CA GLY A 854 22.89 -3.86 7.27
C GLY A 854 21.99 -2.68 7.63
N GLY A 855 20.67 -2.78 7.37
CA GLY A 855 19.65 -1.87 7.92
C GLY A 855 18.32 -2.57 8.22
N GLY A 856 18.02 -2.87 9.49
CA GLY A 856 16.82 -3.61 9.89
C GLY A 856 15.56 -2.75 10.07
N TRP A 857 14.45 -3.20 9.48
CA TRP A 857 13.11 -2.60 9.61
C TRP A 857 12.47 -2.82 10.99
N LYS A 858 11.40 -2.07 11.29
CA LYS A 858 10.90 -1.85 12.68
C LYS A 858 9.50 -2.40 12.95
N GLU A 859 9.21 -2.46 14.24
CA GLU A 859 8.01 -3.05 14.87
C GLU A 859 6.66 -2.70 14.22
N SER A 860 6.52 -1.51 13.62
CA SER A 860 5.27 -0.90 13.12
C SER A 860 4.75 -1.51 11.82
N GLU A 861 5.63 -1.85 10.88
CA GLU A 861 5.25 -2.46 9.58
C GLU A 861 4.74 -3.90 9.76
N ILE A 862 4.86 -4.45 10.96
CA ILE A 862 4.44 -5.80 11.36
C ILE A 862 3.21 -5.70 12.31
N GLN A 863 2.37 -4.67 12.17
CA GLN A 863 1.17 -4.45 13.03
C GLN A 863 -0.12 -4.14 12.29
N ASN A 864 -0.04 -3.65 11.04
CA ASN A 864 -1.18 -3.63 10.11
C ASN A 864 -1.42 -5.03 9.53
#